data_AF-A0A5N8Z8U6-F1
#
_entry.id   AF-A0A5N8Z8U6-F1
#
_cell.length_a   1.000
_cell.length_b   1.000
_cell.length_c   1.000
_cell.angle_alpha   90.00
_cell.angle_beta   90.00
_cell.angle_gamma   90.00
#
_symmetry.space_group_name_H-M   'P 1'
#
loop_
_entity.id
_entity.type
_entity.pdbx_description
1 polymer ?
#
loop_
_entity_poly.entity_id
_entity_poly.type
_entity_poly.pdbx_seq_one_letter_code
_entity_poly.pdbx_strand_id
1 'polypeptide(L)'
;MIEILLFLVVFYGLFSIGFTYNNIFDKKLYIGINEILIGFILFAISGTIFSFLTSNLLDNSESWKISFGLLIIFSIIFIIKNSSYILFFKRFLTTNNLIFSVIFIFIAVLRMSNSDILHTEKIMEFMMLSSTMSSSSIISEDLWFYNNSISYYSFGYFIYSSIPSIFNLDSAYAYNLVLPSVISLTYLSLINLLEFVSHIKKSIVFLILFIYMIFLGPLATIVELVNHLGLGSDYFYKFIDIEGITKKESIELFWPDDNWWWFSISRIISFNKPDIFYSDYTINEFPSFSIILGDIHPHILVLPFVILCLSFIFFVFKNQSFTRINIFWINITFIFSVLINPWYSVVILWYLFSNIIFLYKTFDKKEKKIIINIIIILIIELILFVILFNPGNQLVFPYISNVKIISRFHHLFLYWGFSFLTISISISYIIYKNKIYFELLRYFLVTLAILLSIPLFFSDIYLNLELFINLLLNNLFFAFLISASIILIKNSQIEKSILILLFSSLITIVGSEYIYVVDHFNNRMNTVFKFYFINYLILNLISLYFIFLFIKSFTISKKLILVSLIFILFIPSLWWSVSAIKTRSSDNIGSFGLNGLDYLSEDDIEAIQFIKNNTNKNDIVLEGVGKSYTKSNILSSYTGRSTLLGWVNHQLQWRSETSEIIALDNAIEEFYKNPQTSNLILNEYKVEYIVLSTYEKKRYDLNNDDQFRSFKLIFENDYYKIFKVND
;
A
#
# COMPACT_ATOMS: atom_id res chain seq x y z
N MET A 1 24.35 -4.58 5.34
CA MET A 1 24.96 -3.22 5.15
C MET A 1 25.44 -3.04 3.71
N ILE A 2 26.10 -4.03 3.11
CA ILE A 2 26.54 -3.99 1.71
C ILE A 2 25.33 -3.88 0.76
N GLU A 3 24.24 -4.57 1.06
CA GLU A 3 23.00 -4.61 0.28
C GLU A 3 22.33 -3.23 0.19
N ILE A 4 22.37 -2.46 1.29
CA ILE A 4 21.88 -1.07 1.34
C ILE A 4 22.69 -0.20 0.37
N LEU A 5 24.03 -0.34 0.38
CA LEU A 5 24.91 0.41 -0.52
C LEU A 5 24.66 0.02 -1.99
N LEU A 6 24.45 -1.27 -2.28
CA LEU A 6 24.12 -1.75 -3.63
C LEU A 6 22.83 -1.12 -4.15
N PHE A 7 21.77 -1.08 -3.35
CA PHE A 7 20.51 -0.41 -3.72
C PHE A 7 20.72 1.08 -3.99
N LEU A 8 21.44 1.79 -3.12
CA LEU A 8 21.75 3.20 -3.31
C LEU A 8 22.56 3.45 -4.60
N VAL A 9 23.53 2.58 -4.92
CA VAL A 9 24.29 2.65 -6.18
C VAL A 9 23.36 2.52 -7.38
N VAL A 10 22.40 1.60 -7.38
CA VAL A 10 21.42 1.47 -8.47
C VAL A 10 20.53 2.71 -8.57
N PHE A 11 19.98 3.21 -7.45
CA PHE A 11 19.18 4.44 -7.45
C PHE A 11 19.95 5.65 -8.00
N TYR A 12 21.22 5.78 -7.63
CA TYR A 12 22.08 6.83 -8.18
C TYR A 12 22.51 6.57 -9.63
N GLY A 13 22.52 5.32 -10.09
CA GLY A 13 22.56 4.98 -11.51
C GLY A 13 21.31 5.50 -12.23
N LEU A 14 20.12 5.27 -11.67
CA LEU A 14 18.84 5.74 -12.22
C LEU A 14 18.79 7.27 -12.32
N PHE A 15 19.45 8.01 -11.42
CA PHE A 15 19.62 9.47 -11.54
C PHE A 15 20.19 9.86 -12.92
N SER A 16 21.15 9.11 -13.46
CA SER A 16 21.74 9.41 -14.77
C SER A 16 20.75 9.27 -15.94
N ILE A 17 19.84 8.31 -15.82
CA ILE A 17 18.76 8.09 -16.79
C ILE A 17 17.77 9.24 -16.74
N GLY A 18 17.32 9.64 -15.54
CA GLY A 18 16.42 10.78 -15.38
C GLY A 18 17.05 12.12 -15.77
N PHE A 19 18.34 12.32 -15.47
CA PHE A 19 19.10 13.50 -15.91
C PHE A 19 19.16 13.60 -17.44
N THR A 20 19.42 12.47 -18.10
CA THR A 20 19.48 12.39 -19.56
C THR A 20 18.13 12.73 -20.17
N TYR A 21 17.04 12.12 -19.68
CA TYR A 21 15.67 12.44 -20.08
C TYR A 21 15.38 13.94 -19.97
N ASN A 22 15.65 14.54 -18.80
CA ASN A 22 15.37 15.95 -18.54
C ASN A 22 16.14 16.92 -19.45
N ASN A 23 17.32 16.53 -19.95
CA ASN A 23 18.13 17.39 -20.81
C ASN A 23 17.95 17.14 -22.31
N ILE A 24 17.49 15.95 -22.72
CA ILE A 24 17.07 15.69 -24.12
C ILE A 24 15.90 16.60 -24.50
N PHE A 25 14.93 16.74 -23.59
CA PHE A 25 13.68 17.45 -23.87
C PHE A 25 13.74 18.98 -23.66
N ASP A 26 14.93 19.56 -23.58
CA ASP A 26 15.17 21.01 -23.47
C ASP A 26 14.57 21.66 -22.18
N LYS A 27 15.19 22.74 -21.67
CA LYS A 27 14.84 23.33 -20.35
C LYS A 27 13.40 23.85 -20.23
N LYS A 28 12.63 23.90 -21.33
CA LYS A 28 11.24 24.37 -21.38
C LYS A 28 10.21 23.32 -20.95
N LEU A 29 10.63 22.07 -20.75
CA LEU A 29 9.76 20.93 -20.40
C LEU A 29 9.99 20.45 -18.96
N TYR A 30 10.34 21.37 -18.06
CA TYR A 30 10.60 21.08 -16.65
C TYR A 30 9.33 20.59 -15.94
N ILE A 31 9.07 19.30 -16.10
CA ILE A 31 8.32 18.51 -15.13
C ILE A 31 9.20 18.51 -13.89
N GLY A 32 8.82 19.21 -12.83
CA GLY A 32 9.64 19.41 -11.63
C GLY A 32 9.94 18.14 -10.83
N ILE A 33 9.99 16.96 -11.44
CA ILE A 33 10.25 15.69 -10.77
C ILE A 33 11.76 15.48 -10.63
N ASN A 34 12.14 14.90 -9.50
CA ASN A 34 13.51 14.49 -9.24
C ASN A 34 14.00 13.44 -10.24
N GLU A 35 15.24 13.57 -10.69
CA GLU A 35 15.85 12.69 -11.68
C GLU A 35 15.87 11.20 -11.26
N ILE A 36 16.03 10.86 -9.97
CA ILE A 36 15.99 9.45 -9.51
C ILE A 36 14.62 8.83 -9.82
N LEU A 37 13.53 9.55 -9.53
CA LEU A 37 12.17 9.06 -9.74
C LEU A 37 11.83 8.92 -11.23
N ILE A 38 12.26 9.88 -12.06
CA ILE A 38 12.14 9.76 -13.53
C ILE A 38 12.91 8.54 -14.02
N GLY A 39 14.15 8.39 -13.58
CA GLY A 39 15.00 7.25 -13.93
C GLY A 39 14.36 5.91 -13.56
N PHE A 40 13.81 5.81 -12.34
CA PHE A 40 13.10 4.62 -11.88
C PHE A 40 11.88 4.29 -12.74
N ILE A 41 11.05 5.28 -13.09
CA ILE A 41 9.87 5.05 -13.93
C ILE A 41 10.27 4.66 -15.35
N LEU A 42 11.28 5.31 -15.93
CA LEU A 42 11.79 4.94 -17.26
C LEU A 42 12.41 3.53 -17.26
N PHE A 43 13.13 3.18 -16.20
CA PHE A 43 13.66 1.84 -16.01
C PHE A 43 12.53 0.82 -15.90
N ALA A 44 11.50 1.10 -15.10
CA ALA A 44 10.32 0.27 -14.95
C ALA A 44 9.58 0.06 -16.29
N ILE A 45 9.35 1.12 -17.07
CA ILE A 45 8.75 1.05 -18.41
C ILE A 45 9.61 0.17 -19.33
N SER A 46 10.90 0.47 -19.43
CA SER A 46 11.83 -0.22 -20.33
C SER A 46 11.92 -1.70 -19.98
N GLY A 47 12.06 -2.05 -18.70
CA GLY A 47 12.15 -3.45 -18.28
C GLY A 47 10.82 -4.19 -18.41
N THR A 48 9.68 -3.53 -18.20
CA THR A 48 8.36 -4.14 -18.46
C THR A 48 8.19 -4.46 -19.95
N ILE A 49 8.54 -3.52 -20.83
CA ILE A 49 8.50 -3.74 -22.29
C ILE A 49 9.46 -4.88 -22.67
N PHE A 50 10.67 -4.89 -22.12
CA PHE A 50 11.66 -5.92 -22.45
C PHE A 50 11.19 -7.30 -21.97
N SER A 51 10.79 -7.45 -20.70
CA SER A 51 10.21 -8.68 -20.16
C SER A 51 9.00 -9.18 -20.95
N PHE A 52 8.15 -8.28 -21.43
CA PHE A 52 7.03 -8.66 -22.30
C PHE A 52 7.52 -9.22 -23.64
N LEU A 53 8.49 -8.57 -24.29
CA LEU A 53 9.03 -9.00 -25.58
C LEU A 53 9.86 -10.29 -25.49
N THR A 54 10.49 -10.55 -24.34
CA THR A 54 11.32 -11.73 -24.08
C THR A 54 10.64 -12.77 -23.20
N SER A 55 9.31 -12.67 -23.04
CA SER A 55 8.52 -13.60 -22.23
C SER A 55 8.78 -15.04 -22.68
N ASN A 56 9.03 -15.92 -21.72
CA ASN A 56 9.39 -17.34 -21.91
C ASN A 56 10.74 -17.60 -22.64
N LEU A 57 11.49 -16.55 -23.00
CA LEU A 57 12.82 -16.66 -23.60
C LEU A 57 13.93 -16.34 -22.60
N LEU A 58 13.72 -15.31 -21.78
CA LEU A 58 14.65 -14.87 -20.74
C LEU A 58 13.93 -14.77 -19.41
N ASP A 59 14.67 -15.06 -18.33
CA ASP A 59 14.21 -14.74 -16.98
C ASP A 59 14.06 -13.21 -16.83
N ASN A 60 13.12 -12.79 -15.98
CA ASN A 60 12.88 -11.38 -15.71
C ASN A 60 14.14 -10.69 -15.16
N SER A 61 14.96 -11.39 -14.39
CA SER A 61 16.20 -10.84 -13.84
C SER A 61 17.18 -10.38 -14.94
N GLU A 62 17.32 -11.17 -16.00
CA GLU A 62 18.14 -10.84 -17.18
C GLU A 62 17.52 -9.67 -17.97
N SER A 63 16.20 -9.67 -18.10
CA SER A 63 15.46 -8.57 -18.74
C SER A 63 15.70 -7.23 -18.05
N TRP A 64 15.70 -7.21 -16.71
CA TRP A 64 16.02 -6.04 -15.90
C TRP A 64 17.47 -5.59 -16.06
N LYS A 65 18.44 -6.51 -16.06
CA LYS A 65 19.86 -6.19 -16.26
C LYS A 65 20.12 -5.56 -17.63
N ILE A 66 19.55 -6.14 -18.69
CA ILE A 66 19.70 -5.62 -20.06
C ILE A 66 19.08 -4.24 -20.16
N SER A 67 17.84 -4.07 -19.65
CA SER A 67 17.14 -2.78 -19.64
C SER A 67 17.96 -1.71 -18.91
N PHE A 68 18.46 -2.01 -17.71
CA PHE A 68 19.29 -1.09 -16.92
C PHE A 68 20.60 -0.74 -17.65
N GLY A 69 21.30 -1.75 -18.17
CA GLY A 69 22.56 -1.58 -18.90
C GLY A 69 22.41 -0.68 -20.13
N LEU A 70 21.39 -0.92 -20.96
CA LEU A 70 21.11 -0.12 -22.15
C LEU A 70 20.82 1.35 -21.79
N LEU A 71 19.98 1.59 -20.78
CA LEU A 71 19.62 2.95 -20.35
C LEU A 71 20.82 3.69 -19.73
N ILE A 72 21.64 3.02 -18.91
CA ILE A 72 22.85 3.59 -18.33
C ILE A 72 23.87 3.94 -19.41
N ILE A 73 24.16 3.01 -20.33
CA ILE A 73 25.12 3.24 -21.42
C ILE A 73 24.68 4.43 -22.28
N PHE A 74 23.40 4.46 -22.67
CA PHE A 74 22.84 5.59 -23.41
C PHE A 74 23.00 6.92 -22.65
N SER A 75 22.73 6.93 -21.35
CA SER A 75 22.85 8.11 -20.50
C SER A 75 24.29 8.60 -20.38
N ILE A 76 25.25 7.69 -20.19
CA ILE A 76 26.68 8.02 -20.13
C ILE A 76 27.15 8.62 -21.46
N ILE A 77 26.81 7.98 -22.59
CA ILE A 77 27.15 8.49 -23.93
C ILE A 77 26.56 9.89 -24.14
N PHE A 78 25.31 10.12 -23.76
CA PHE A 78 24.65 11.42 -23.87
C PHE A 78 25.36 12.50 -23.03
N ILE A 79 25.71 12.19 -21.78
CA ILE A 79 26.35 13.14 -20.85
C ILE A 79 27.73 13.53 -21.38
N ILE A 80 28.52 12.56 -21.86
CA ILE A 80 29.85 12.80 -22.42
C ILE A 80 29.75 13.63 -23.71
N LYS A 81 28.89 13.21 -24.66
CA LYS A 81 28.75 13.88 -25.96
C LYS A 81 28.30 15.33 -25.84
N ASN A 82 27.43 15.63 -24.88
CA ASN A 82 26.92 16.99 -24.65
C ASN A 82 27.74 17.80 -23.63
N SER A 83 28.87 17.27 -23.15
CA SER A 83 29.73 17.92 -22.13
C SER A 83 28.95 18.42 -20.90
N SER A 84 27.89 17.69 -20.51
CA SER A 84 26.96 18.11 -19.45
C SER A 84 27.34 17.62 -18.05
N TYR A 85 28.56 17.09 -17.89
CA TYR A 85 29.08 16.51 -16.65
C TYR A 85 29.06 17.49 -15.46
N ILE A 86 29.40 18.76 -15.65
CA ILE A 86 29.33 19.77 -14.57
C ILE A 86 27.89 19.95 -14.07
N LEU A 87 26.93 20.05 -15.00
CA LEU A 87 25.52 20.20 -14.66
C LEU A 87 24.98 18.92 -13.99
N PHE A 88 25.42 17.76 -14.47
CA PHE A 88 25.12 16.46 -13.87
C PHE A 88 25.53 16.43 -12.40
N PHE A 89 26.81 16.69 -12.09
CA PHE A 89 27.30 16.69 -10.71
C PHE A 89 26.59 17.73 -9.83
N LYS A 90 26.29 18.92 -10.36
CA LYS A 90 25.55 19.95 -9.63
C LYS A 90 24.14 19.50 -9.23
N ARG A 91 23.42 18.80 -10.12
CA ARG A 91 22.08 18.27 -9.82
C ARG A 91 22.12 17.01 -8.97
N PHE A 92 23.18 16.21 -9.13
CA PHE A 92 23.42 15.02 -8.33
C PHE A 92 23.58 15.36 -6.85
N LEU A 93 24.35 16.41 -6.53
CA LEU A 93 24.62 16.87 -5.17
C LEU A 93 23.50 17.73 -4.55
N THR A 94 22.26 17.53 -4.97
CA THR A 94 21.12 18.27 -4.37
C THR A 94 20.73 17.69 -3.01
N THR A 95 20.26 18.55 -2.11
CA THR A 95 19.82 18.14 -0.77
C THR A 95 18.66 17.14 -0.81
N ASN A 96 17.79 17.20 -1.82
CA ASN A 96 16.71 16.22 -1.99
C ASN A 96 17.23 14.80 -2.23
N ASN A 97 18.32 14.65 -2.99
CA ASN A 97 18.95 13.35 -3.22
C ASN A 97 19.62 12.80 -1.96
N LEU A 98 20.16 13.67 -1.11
CA LEU A 98 20.69 13.28 0.20
C LEU A 98 19.56 12.86 1.15
N ILE A 99 18.46 13.61 1.20
CA ILE A 99 17.30 13.27 2.03
C ILE A 99 16.67 11.94 1.57
N PHE A 100 16.59 11.69 0.26
CA PHE A 100 16.17 10.40 -0.27
C PHE A 100 16.98 9.25 0.35
N SER A 101 18.32 9.35 0.35
CA SER A 101 19.18 8.33 0.96
C SER A 101 19.02 8.24 2.48
N VAL A 102 18.84 9.36 3.18
CA VAL A 102 18.59 9.37 4.62
C VAL A 102 17.29 8.64 4.95
N ILE A 103 16.22 8.89 4.19
CA ILE A 103 14.93 8.18 4.37
C ILE A 103 15.09 6.70 4.04
N PHE A 104 15.77 6.36 2.94
CA PHE A 104 16.03 4.97 2.57
C PHE A 104 16.78 4.22 3.68
N ILE A 105 17.87 4.80 4.18
CA ILE A 105 18.68 4.21 5.26
C ILE A 105 17.86 4.11 6.55
N PHE A 106 17.10 5.13 6.90
CA PHE A 106 16.27 5.13 8.10
C PHE A 106 15.24 3.98 8.07
N ILE A 107 14.48 3.83 6.98
CA ILE A 107 13.52 2.74 6.85
C ILE A 107 14.22 1.38 6.76
N ALA A 108 15.39 1.29 6.11
CA ALA A 108 16.17 0.06 6.09
C ALA A 108 16.63 -0.35 7.49
N VAL A 109 17.06 0.60 8.33
CA VAL A 109 17.42 0.33 9.74
C VAL A 109 16.20 -0.12 10.55
N LEU A 110 15.02 0.46 10.32
CA LEU A 110 13.78 -0.03 10.92
C LEU A 110 13.50 -1.48 10.50
N ARG A 111 13.64 -1.81 9.21
CA ARG A 111 13.51 -3.19 8.72
C ARG A 111 14.58 -4.12 9.28
N MET A 112 15.81 -3.64 9.52
CA MET A 112 16.85 -4.44 10.17
C MET A 112 16.49 -4.81 11.61
N SER A 113 15.71 -3.96 12.29
CA SER A 113 15.25 -4.20 13.66
C SER A 113 14.06 -5.18 13.75
N ASN A 114 13.33 -5.37 12.65
CA ASN A 114 12.24 -6.33 12.52
C ASN A 114 12.28 -6.96 11.12
N SER A 115 13.24 -7.83 10.88
CA SER A 115 13.52 -8.38 9.55
C SER A 115 12.74 -9.65 9.25
N ASP A 116 12.18 -10.28 10.28
CA ASP A 116 11.45 -11.53 10.19
C ASP A 116 10.29 -11.50 9.19
N ILE A 117 10.35 -12.41 8.22
CA ILE A 117 9.26 -12.67 7.27
C ILE A 117 8.36 -13.74 7.90
N LEU A 118 7.61 -13.31 8.91
CA LEU A 118 6.73 -14.12 9.73
C LEU A 118 5.55 -13.28 10.23
N HIS A 119 4.47 -13.96 10.60
CA HIS A 119 3.15 -13.39 10.90
C HIS A 119 2.48 -12.74 9.68
N THR A 120 1.18 -12.43 9.84
CA THR A 120 0.33 -11.80 8.81
C THR A 120 0.56 -12.41 7.42
N GLU A 121 0.54 -11.59 6.37
CA GLU A 121 0.63 -12.05 4.98
C GLU A 121 2.07 -12.08 4.46
N LYS A 122 3.09 -11.78 5.28
CA LYS A 122 4.48 -11.64 4.82
C LYS A 122 5.02 -12.84 4.05
N ILE A 123 4.71 -14.06 4.51
CA ILE A 123 5.18 -15.30 3.86
C ILE A 123 4.57 -15.43 2.46
N MET A 124 3.29 -15.09 2.33
CA MET A 124 2.57 -15.09 1.05
C MET A 124 3.12 -14.02 0.09
N GLU A 125 3.35 -12.80 0.59
CA GLU A 125 3.96 -11.74 -0.22
C GLU A 125 5.40 -12.08 -0.63
N PHE A 126 6.11 -12.75 0.27
CA PHE A 126 7.45 -13.25 0.00
C PHE A 126 7.44 -14.33 -1.08
N MET A 127 6.47 -15.25 -1.06
CA MET A 127 6.24 -16.21 -2.15
C MET A 127 6.00 -15.48 -3.48
N MET A 128 5.19 -14.42 -3.51
CA MET A 128 4.98 -13.65 -4.74
C MET A 128 6.27 -12.98 -5.23
N LEU A 129 7.05 -12.40 -4.33
CA LEU A 129 8.32 -11.75 -4.66
C LEU A 129 9.36 -12.77 -5.18
N SER A 130 9.54 -13.90 -4.49
CA SER A 130 10.50 -14.94 -4.86
C SER A 130 10.12 -15.59 -6.19
N SER A 131 8.84 -15.89 -6.40
CA SER A 131 8.31 -16.38 -7.68
C SER A 131 8.65 -15.40 -8.80
N THR A 132 8.36 -14.11 -8.60
CA THR A 132 8.57 -13.08 -9.62
C THR A 132 10.05 -12.81 -9.93
N MET A 133 10.93 -12.91 -8.93
CA MET A 133 12.38 -12.81 -9.14
C MET A 133 12.93 -13.96 -9.99
N SER A 134 12.27 -15.11 -9.94
CA SER A 134 12.67 -16.29 -10.70
C SER A 134 11.87 -16.48 -11.99
N SER A 135 10.75 -15.82 -12.23
CA SER A 135 9.91 -16.08 -13.41
C SER A 135 10.47 -15.52 -14.72
N SER A 136 10.00 -16.08 -15.85
CA SER A 136 10.23 -15.57 -17.22
C SER A 136 9.03 -14.79 -17.78
N SER A 137 7.99 -14.58 -16.97
CA SER A 137 6.74 -13.90 -17.31
C SER A 137 6.46 -12.77 -16.32
N ILE A 138 5.76 -11.72 -16.78
CA ILE A 138 5.38 -10.57 -15.92
C ILE A 138 4.43 -11.02 -14.81
N ILE A 139 3.42 -11.82 -15.15
CA ILE A 139 2.59 -12.51 -14.17
C ILE A 139 3.26 -13.86 -13.92
N SER A 140 3.87 -13.99 -12.74
CA SER A 140 4.60 -15.17 -12.32
C SER A 140 3.68 -16.32 -11.92
N GLU A 141 4.27 -17.52 -11.84
CA GLU A 141 3.59 -18.73 -11.40
C GLU A 141 3.26 -18.64 -9.90
N ASP A 142 2.12 -19.21 -9.52
CA ASP A 142 1.73 -19.34 -8.13
C ASP A 142 2.42 -20.58 -7.54
N LEU A 143 3.45 -20.36 -6.73
CA LEU A 143 4.20 -21.46 -6.10
C LEU A 143 3.34 -22.27 -5.11
N TRP A 144 2.17 -21.76 -4.74
CA TRP A 144 1.20 -22.38 -3.84
C TRP A 144 -0.05 -22.88 -4.55
N PHE A 145 -0.09 -22.84 -5.89
CA PHE A 145 -1.11 -23.52 -6.67
C PHE A 145 -0.54 -23.86 -8.05
N TYR A 146 0.00 -25.08 -8.17
CA TYR A 146 0.75 -25.49 -9.36
C TYR A 146 -0.06 -25.36 -10.66
N ASN A 147 0.63 -25.11 -11.78
CA ASN A 147 0.08 -24.81 -13.11
C ASN A 147 -0.81 -23.56 -13.21
N ASN A 148 -0.88 -22.76 -12.16
CA ASN A 148 -1.65 -21.52 -12.16
C ASN A 148 -0.74 -20.31 -12.02
N SER A 149 -1.10 -19.20 -12.67
CA SER A 149 -0.47 -17.90 -12.43
C SER A 149 -1.02 -17.26 -11.17
N ILE A 150 -0.24 -16.41 -10.48
CA ILE A 150 -0.72 -15.65 -9.33
C ILE A 150 -1.97 -14.84 -9.69
N SER A 151 -3.08 -15.09 -8.98
CA SER A 151 -4.37 -14.42 -9.19
C SER A 151 -4.60 -13.29 -8.19
N TYR A 152 -3.54 -12.52 -7.94
CA TYR A 152 -3.53 -11.35 -7.06
C TYR A 152 -2.76 -10.19 -7.72
N TYR A 153 -2.82 -8.98 -7.14
CA TYR A 153 -2.15 -7.79 -7.70
C TYR A 153 -0.61 -7.91 -7.62
N SER A 154 -0.03 -8.67 -8.55
CA SER A 154 1.38 -9.09 -8.49
C SER A 154 2.36 -8.11 -9.17
N PHE A 155 1.86 -7.17 -9.97
CA PHE A 155 2.71 -6.26 -10.76
C PHE A 155 3.63 -5.38 -9.89
N GLY A 156 3.21 -5.04 -8.67
CA GLY A 156 4.07 -4.35 -7.71
C GLY A 156 5.35 -5.14 -7.40
N TYR A 157 5.23 -6.43 -7.10
CA TYR A 157 6.38 -7.29 -6.83
C TYR A 157 7.30 -7.40 -8.05
N PHE A 158 6.73 -7.44 -9.26
CA PHE A 158 7.49 -7.40 -10.51
C PHE A 158 8.30 -6.11 -10.69
N ILE A 159 7.72 -4.95 -10.38
CA ILE A 159 8.44 -3.68 -10.48
C ILE A 159 9.52 -3.58 -9.39
N TYR A 160 9.25 -3.99 -8.16
CA TYR A 160 10.22 -3.88 -7.06
C TYR A 160 11.23 -5.03 -7.02
N SER A 161 11.04 -6.11 -7.78
CA SER A 161 12.08 -7.12 -8.03
C SER A 161 13.18 -6.61 -8.98
N SER A 162 12.94 -5.52 -9.71
CA SER A 162 13.88 -4.97 -10.70
C SER A 162 15.25 -4.59 -10.12
N ILE A 163 15.28 -3.93 -8.97
CA ILE A 163 16.51 -3.48 -8.30
C ILE A 163 17.33 -4.67 -7.75
N PRO A 164 16.77 -5.57 -6.92
CA PRO A 164 17.52 -6.73 -6.43
C PRO A 164 17.99 -7.66 -7.57
N SER A 165 17.26 -7.71 -8.68
CA SER A 165 17.65 -8.47 -9.87
C SER A 165 18.95 -8.00 -10.51
N ILE A 166 19.32 -6.72 -10.39
CA ILE A 166 20.57 -6.19 -10.98
C ILE A 166 21.81 -6.90 -10.42
N PHE A 167 21.77 -7.34 -9.16
CA PHE A 167 22.89 -8.01 -8.48
C PHE A 167 22.62 -9.47 -8.14
N ASN A 168 21.52 -10.07 -8.61
CA ASN A 168 21.07 -11.41 -8.20
C ASN A 168 20.99 -11.54 -6.66
N LEU A 169 20.43 -10.52 -5.99
CA LEU A 169 20.28 -10.56 -4.53
C LEU A 169 19.31 -11.68 -4.12
N ASP A 170 19.59 -12.39 -3.02
CA ASP A 170 18.66 -13.39 -2.48
C ASP A 170 17.34 -12.70 -2.05
N SER A 171 16.22 -13.37 -2.31
CA SER A 171 14.88 -12.82 -2.07
C SER A 171 14.67 -12.43 -0.59
N ALA A 172 15.30 -13.13 0.36
CA ALA A 172 15.17 -12.86 1.79
C ALA A 172 15.70 -11.47 2.18
N TYR A 173 16.74 -11.00 1.50
CA TYR A 173 17.26 -9.64 1.66
C TYR A 173 16.46 -8.65 0.83
N ALA A 174 16.06 -9.04 -0.39
CA ALA A 174 15.28 -8.21 -1.29
C ALA A 174 13.96 -7.74 -0.64
N TYR A 175 13.21 -8.66 0.00
CA TYR A 175 11.95 -8.37 0.68
C TYR A 175 12.08 -7.19 1.65
N ASN A 176 13.11 -7.22 2.51
CA ASN A 176 13.36 -6.17 3.51
C ASN A 176 13.87 -4.84 2.92
N LEU A 177 14.27 -4.81 1.64
CA LEU A 177 14.69 -3.59 0.93
C LEU A 177 13.62 -3.01 -0.01
N VAL A 178 12.52 -3.74 -0.27
CA VAL A 178 11.37 -3.22 -1.03
C VAL A 178 10.73 -2.04 -0.32
N LEU A 179 10.37 -2.18 0.96
CA LEU A 179 9.71 -1.10 1.71
C LEU A 179 10.56 0.20 1.79
N PRO A 180 11.87 0.16 2.12
CA PRO A 180 12.75 1.33 2.02
C PRO A 180 12.73 2.01 0.65
N SER A 181 12.70 1.22 -0.43
CA SER A 181 12.63 1.71 -1.81
C SER A 181 11.31 2.47 -2.06
N VAL A 182 10.19 1.89 -1.68
CA VAL A 182 8.85 2.49 -1.85
C VAL A 182 8.75 3.83 -1.12
N ILE A 183 9.12 3.87 0.17
CA ILE A 183 8.94 5.07 1.00
C ILE A 183 9.86 6.22 0.55
N SER A 184 11.10 5.91 0.18
CA SER A 184 12.04 6.93 -0.33
C SER A 184 11.63 7.48 -1.70
N LEU A 185 11.12 6.64 -2.62
CA LEU A 185 10.54 7.10 -3.89
C LEU A 185 9.25 7.92 -3.67
N THR A 186 8.45 7.54 -2.67
CA THR A 186 7.25 8.29 -2.28
C THR A 186 7.61 9.70 -1.82
N TYR A 187 8.69 9.88 -1.05
CA TYR A 187 9.21 11.21 -0.72
C TYR A 187 9.48 12.05 -1.98
N LEU A 188 10.17 11.48 -2.98
CA LEU A 188 10.47 12.20 -4.23
C LEU A 188 9.20 12.61 -4.99
N SER A 189 8.15 11.79 -4.95
CA SER A 189 6.85 12.10 -5.58
C SER A 189 6.12 13.28 -4.90
N LEU A 190 6.38 13.51 -3.62
CA LEU A 190 5.74 14.55 -2.79
C LEU A 190 6.45 15.91 -2.82
N ILE A 191 7.74 15.99 -3.20
CA ILE A 191 8.55 17.22 -3.06
C ILE A 191 7.84 18.46 -3.61
N ASN A 192 7.26 18.38 -4.81
CA ASN A 192 6.61 19.54 -5.43
C ASN A 192 5.35 19.97 -4.68
N LEU A 193 4.56 19.01 -4.20
CA LEU A 193 3.39 19.28 -3.38
C LEU A 193 3.80 19.90 -2.05
N LEU A 194 4.87 19.40 -1.41
CA LEU A 194 5.41 19.95 -0.17
C LEU A 194 6.00 21.36 -0.34
N GLU A 195 6.70 21.63 -1.44
CA GLU A 195 7.17 22.96 -1.80
C GLU A 195 6.00 23.92 -1.99
N PHE A 196 4.97 23.48 -2.73
CA PHE A 196 3.77 24.26 -2.96
C PHE A 196 3.03 24.57 -1.64
N VAL A 197 2.83 23.57 -0.79
CA VAL A 197 2.11 23.68 0.48
C VAL A 197 2.82 24.60 1.48
N SER A 198 4.13 24.44 1.64
CA SER A 198 4.91 25.22 2.60
C SER A 198 5.25 26.62 2.08
N HIS A 199 5.34 26.80 0.77
CA HIS A 199 5.97 27.94 0.10
C HIS A 199 7.43 28.18 0.53
N ILE A 200 8.10 27.18 1.08
CA ILE A 200 9.48 27.27 1.56
C ILE A 200 10.37 26.42 0.66
N LYS A 201 11.34 27.05 -0.01
CA LYS A 201 12.29 26.35 -0.89
C LYS A 201 13.49 25.78 -0.12
N LYS A 202 13.23 25.04 0.97
CA LYS A 202 14.27 24.39 1.78
C LYS A 202 13.96 22.90 1.91
N SER A 203 14.79 22.07 1.31
CA SER A 203 14.65 20.61 1.32
C SER A 203 14.48 20.01 2.72
N ILE A 204 15.16 20.57 3.73
CA ILE A 204 15.04 20.10 5.12
C ILE A 204 13.62 20.26 5.68
N VAL A 205 12.88 21.30 5.25
CA VAL A 205 11.49 21.47 5.63
C VAL A 205 10.64 20.37 5.00
N PHE A 206 10.94 19.96 3.76
CA PHE A 206 10.22 18.86 3.11
C PHE A 206 10.40 17.54 3.85
N LEU A 207 11.58 17.27 4.42
CA LEU A 207 11.78 16.10 5.29
C LEU A 207 10.86 16.14 6.51
N ILE A 208 10.79 17.28 7.22
CA ILE A 208 9.93 17.43 8.40
C ILE A 208 8.45 17.24 8.04
N LEU A 209 8.01 17.83 6.93
CA LEU A 209 6.63 17.70 6.46
C LEU A 209 6.31 16.28 5.97
N PHE A 210 7.27 15.62 5.35
CA PHE A 210 7.13 14.22 4.96
C PHE A 210 7.00 13.30 6.19
N ILE A 211 7.84 13.50 7.21
CA ILE A 211 7.74 12.78 8.49
C ILE A 211 6.38 13.03 9.13
N TYR A 212 5.90 14.27 9.16
CA TYR A 212 4.55 14.58 9.64
C TYR A 212 3.48 13.83 8.85
N MET A 213 3.53 13.83 7.51
CA MET A 213 2.52 13.16 6.69
C MET A 213 2.47 11.64 6.89
N ILE A 214 3.63 11.01 7.09
CA ILE A 214 3.75 9.54 7.21
C ILE A 214 3.54 9.06 8.65
N PHE A 215 4.05 9.79 9.65
CA PHE A 215 4.05 9.38 11.05
C PHE A 215 2.99 10.08 11.91
N LEU A 216 2.17 10.96 11.34
CA LEU A 216 0.91 11.38 11.98
C LEU A 216 -0.07 10.22 11.94
N GLY A 217 -0.28 9.55 13.06
CA GLY A 217 -1.32 8.56 13.27
C GLY A 217 -2.66 9.20 13.66
N PRO A 218 -3.73 8.39 13.74
CA PRO A 218 -5.08 8.84 14.10
C PRO A 218 -5.16 9.56 15.44
N LEU A 219 -6.22 10.36 15.63
CA LEU A 219 -6.53 10.95 16.94
C LEU A 219 -6.77 9.88 18.02
N ALA A 220 -7.16 8.66 17.62
CA ALA A 220 -7.25 7.49 18.49
C ALA A 220 -5.93 7.17 19.22
N THR A 221 -4.76 7.58 18.71
CA THR A 221 -3.48 7.43 19.44
C THR A 221 -3.48 8.15 20.78
N ILE A 222 -4.31 9.19 20.95
CA ILE A 222 -4.54 9.85 22.24
C ILE A 222 -5.30 8.90 23.18
N VAL A 223 -6.33 8.21 22.68
CA VAL A 223 -7.10 7.26 23.48
C VAL A 223 -6.21 6.10 23.92
N GLU A 224 -5.38 5.59 23.02
CA GLU A 224 -4.39 4.55 23.32
C GLU A 224 -3.40 5.00 24.41
N LEU A 225 -2.87 6.22 24.31
CA LEU A 225 -1.98 6.78 25.33
C LEU A 225 -2.69 6.95 26.68
N VAL A 226 -3.93 7.45 26.69
CA VAL A 226 -4.75 7.58 27.90
C VAL A 226 -4.99 6.21 28.52
N ASN A 227 -5.23 5.19 27.70
CA ASN A 227 -5.37 3.81 28.16
C ASN A 227 -4.09 3.26 28.78
N HIS A 228 -2.96 3.48 28.12
CA HIS A 228 -1.64 3.06 28.62
C HIS A 228 -1.28 3.73 29.96
N LEU A 229 -1.75 4.95 30.19
CA LEU A 229 -1.58 5.67 31.45
C LEU A 229 -2.59 5.23 32.54
N GLY A 230 -3.44 4.23 32.29
CA GLY A 230 -4.46 3.77 33.24
C GLY A 230 -5.56 4.82 33.52
N LEU A 231 -5.72 5.80 32.62
CA LEU A 231 -6.70 6.88 32.77
C LEU A 231 -8.01 6.53 32.06
N GLY A 232 -9.11 7.19 32.45
CA GLY A 232 -10.44 6.95 31.86
C GLY A 232 -11.30 5.95 32.64
N SER A 233 -12.62 6.03 32.43
CA SER A 233 -13.58 5.13 33.08
C SER A 233 -13.94 3.95 32.17
N ASP A 234 -14.43 2.86 32.75
CA ASP A 234 -14.93 1.71 32.00
C ASP A 234 -16.05 2.10 31.03
N TYR A 235 -16.88 3.07 31.43
CA TYR A 235 -17.90 3.65 30.56
C TYR A 235 -17.31 4.39 29.36
N PHE A 236 -16.20 5.12 29.55
CA PHE A 236 -15.52 5.81 28.45
C PHE A 236 -15.01 4.82 27.40
N TYR A 237 -14.30 3.77 27.82
CA TYR A 237 -13.80 2.75 26.88
C TYR A 237 -14.93 1.97 26.22
N LYS A 238 -16.01 1.65 26.95
CA LYS A 238 -17.20 1.03 26.38
C LYS A 238 -17.95 1.94 25.40
N PHE A 239 -17.88 3.26 25.57
CA PHE A 239 -18.45 4.21 24.62
C PHE A 239 -17.58 4.34 23.35
N ILE A 240 -16.26 4.42 23.53
CA ILE A 240 -15.30 4.50 22.43
C ILE A 240 -15.32 3.22 21.61
N ASP A 241 -15.32 2.06 22.28
CA ASP A 241 -15.54 0.73 21.69
C ASP A 241 -14.64 0.45 20.48
N ILE A 242 -13.33 0.59 20.71
CA ILE A 242 -12.28 0.16 19.77
C ILE A 242 -11.76 -1.19 20.28
N GLU A 243 -11.80 -2.19 19.40
CA GLU A 243 -11.30 -3.53 19.72
C GLU A 243 -9.82 -3.47 20.16
N GLY A 244 -9.50 -4.11 21.27
CA GLY A 244 -8.16 -4.11 21.86
C GLY A 244 -7.86 -2.93 22.80
N ILE A 245 -8.73 -1.91 22.89
CA ILE A 245 -8.55 -0.78 23.82
C ILE A 245 -9.56 -0.88 24.97
N THR A 246 -9.15 -1.53 26.04
CA THR A 246 -9.90 -1.62 27.30
C THR A 246 -9.09 -1.01 28.44
N LYS A 247 -9.81 -0.49 29.46
CA LYS A 247 -9.19 0.18 30.61
C LYS A 247 -8.11 -0.71 31.25
N LYS A 248 -6.86 -0.24 31.23
CA LYS A 248 -5.79 -0.85 32.02
C LYS A 248 -5.90 -0.46 33.50
N GLU A 249 -5.60 -1.42 34.37
CA GLU A 249 -5.56 -1.21 35.83
C GLU A 249 -4.19 -0.69 36.32
N SER A 250 -3.12 -0.95 35.55
CA SER A 250 -1.76 -0.51 35.84
C SER A 250 -1.36 0.73 35.03
N ILE A 251 -0.48 1.54 35.61
CA ILE A 251 0.17 2.66 34.93
C ILE A 251 1.53 2.19 34.42
N GLU A 252 1.72 2.24 33.11
CA GLU A 252 3.02 2.06 32.47
C GLU A 252 3.51 3.41 31.94
N LEU A 253 4.70 3.85 32.35
CA LEU A 253 5.15 5.24 32.16
C LEU A 253 5.79 5.52 30.80
N PHE A 254 6.27 4.49 30.09
CA PHE A 254 7.08 4.70 28.89
C PHE A 254 6.68 3.81 27.73
N TRP A 255 6.75 2.49 27.90
CA TRP A 255 6.62 1.54 26.81
C TRP A 255 5.56 0.50 27.15
N PRO A 256 4.61 0.22 26.26
CA PRO A 256 3.71 -0.90 26.41
C PRO A 256 4.46 -2.22 26.36
N ASP A 257 4.16 -3.10 27.32
CA ASP A 257 4.75 -4.44 27.41
C ASP A 257 3.90 -5.50 26.70
N ASP A 258 2.66 -5.18 26.32
CA ASP A 258 1.74 -6.10 25.66
C ASP A 258 2.13 -6.34 24.19
N ASN A 259 2.25 -7.60 23.77
CA ASN A 259 2.50 -7.92 22.37
C ASN A 259 1.38 -7.41 21.47
N TRP A 260 1.74 -6.77 20.34
CA TRP A 260 0.79 -6.30 19.31
C TRP A 260 -0.27 -5.28 19.78
N TRP A 261 -0.10 -4.62 20.94
CA TRP A 261 -1.02 -3.59 21.46
C TRP A 261 -1.38 -2.50 20.43
N TRP A 262 -0.41 -2.13 19.59
CA TRP A 262 -0.54 -1.08 18.58
C TRP A 262 -1.50 -1.46 17.44
N PHE A 263 -1.86 -2.75 17.30
CA PHE A 263 -2.68 -3.23 16.19
C PHE A 263 -4.08 -2.60 16.16
N SER A 264 -4.65 -2.34 17.34
CA SER A 264 -5.99 -1.78 17.58
C SER A 264 -6.25 -0.47 16.83
N ILE A 265 -5.23 0.37 16.68
CA ILE A 265 -5.35 1.70 16.03
C ILE A 265 -5.53 1.61 14.51
N SER A 266 -5.41 0.41 13.92
CA SER A 266 -5.76 0.12 12.53
C SER A 266 -7.15 -0.50 12.33
N ARG A 267 -7.95 -0.63 13.41
CA ARG A 267 -9.29 -1.24 13.42
C ARG A 267 -10.30 -0.37 14.18
N ILE A 268 -10.13 0.96 14.07
CA ILE A 268 -10.96 1.95 14.80
C ILE A 268 -12.40 1.92 14.30
N ILE A 269 -12.63 1.73 13.00
CA ILE A 269 -13.97 1.78 12.41
C ILE A 269 -14.53 0.37 12.39
N SER A 270 -15.33 0.05 13.40
CA SER A 270 -15.98 -1.23 13.50
C SER A 270 -17.28 -1.11 14.26
N PHE A 271 -18.20 -2.02 13.99
CA PHE A 271 -19.45 -2.14 14.70
C PHE A 271 -19.78 -3.62 14.87
N ASN A 272 -19.52 -4.14 16.06
CA ASN A 272 -19.81 -5.52 16.42
C ASN A 272 -20.54 -5.54 17.75
N LYS A 273 -21.85 -5.83 17.75
CA LYS A 273 -22.64 -6.00 18.97
C LYS A 273 -23.26 -7.39 18.99
N PRO A 274 -23.17 -8.11 20.12
CA PRO A 274 -23.63 -9.50 20.21
C PRO A 274 -25.12 -9.68 19.89
N ASP A 275 -25.93 -8.63 20.08
CA ASP A 275 -27.38 -8.65 19.82
C ASP A 275 -27.76 -8.27 18.38
N ILE A 276 -26.79 -8.00 17.51
CA ILE A 276 -27.02 -7.53 16.14
C ILE A 276 -26.48 -8.56 15.15
N PHE A 277 -27.36 -9.02 14.25
CA PHE A 277 -27.03 -10.02 13.24
C PHE A 277 -25.95 -9.54 12.24
N TYR A 278 -25.86 -8.22 12.05
CA TYR A 278 -24.87 -7.59 11.19
C TYR A 278 -23.69 -7.08 12.04
N SER A 279 -22.49 -7.53 11.71
CA SER A 279 -21.24 -6.90 12.13
C SER A 279 -20.62 -6.16 10.95
N ASP A 280 -19.99 -5.02 11.23
CA ASP A 280 -19.18 -4.27 10.27
C ASP A 280 -17.75 -4.23 10.80
N TYR A 281 -16.91 -5.12 10.28
CA TYR A 281 -15.48 -5.13 10.56
C TYR A 281 -14.76 -4.48 9.40
N THR A 282 -14.07 -3.36 9.66
CA THR A 282 -13.27 -2.69 8.64
C THR A 282 -11.80 -2.61 9.03
N ILE A 283 -10.96 -2.57 8.00
CA ILE A 283 -9.53 -2.34 8.11
C ILE A 283 -9.29 -0.88 7.75
N ASN A 284 -8.71 -0.11 8.66
CA ASN A 284 -8.40 1.30 8.44
C ASN A 284 -6.95 1.62 8.85
N GLU A 285 -6.01 1.02 8.12
CA GLU A 285 -4.58 1.33 8.28
C GLU A 285 -4.25 2.77 7.84
N PHE A 286 -3.07 3.23 8.26
CA PHE A 286 -2.49 4.52 7.91
C PHE A 286 -0.98 4.34 7.70
N PRO A 287 -0.27 5.29 7.07
CA PRO A 287 1.08 5.05 6.57
C PRO A 287 2.08 4.51 7.61
N SER A 288 2.15 5.08 8.82
CA SER A 288 3.09 4.57 9.83
C SER A 288 2.72 3.17 10.32
N PHE A 289 1.44 2.82 10.42
CA PHE A 289 1.02 1.46 10.76
C PHE A 289 1.59 0.43 9.77
N SER A 290 1.35 0.63 8.47
CA SER A 290 1.81 -0.34 7.46
C SER A 290 3.33 -0.36 7.33
N ILE A 291 4.02 0.77 7.58
CA ILE A 291 5.50 0.81 7.63
C ILE A 291 6.05 -0.01 8.80
N ILE A 292 5.42 0.08 9.97
CA ILE A 292 5.82 -0.65 11.18
C ILE A 292 5.51 -2.14 11.03
N LEU A 293 4.34 -2.49 10.49
CA LEU A 293 3.94 -3.86 10.21
C LEU A 293 4.96 -4.54 9.27
N GLY A 294 5.31 -3.85 8.17
CA GLY A 294 6.35 -4.27 7.25
C GLY A 294 5.89 -5.16 6.10
N ASP A 295 4.58 -5.36 5.95
CA ASP A 295 3.99 -6.05 4.81
C ASP A 295 4.13 -5.15 3.56
N ILE A 296 4.52 -5.75 2.44
CA ILE A 296 4.79 -5.06 1.17
C ILE A 296 3.58 -5.14 0.24
N HIS A 297 2.39 -4.90 0.79
CA HIS A 297 1.12 -5.04 0.07
C HIS A 297 1.03 -4.09 -1.12
N PRO A 298 0.20 -4.43 -2.12
CA PRO A 298 -0.03 -3.59 -3.30
C PRO A 298 -0.44 -2.13 -2.99
N HIS A 299 -1.15 -1.85 -1.89
CA HIS A 299 -1.49 -0.46 -1.50
C HIS A 299 -0.31 0.35 -0.99
N ILE A 300 0.76 -0.30 -0.53
CA ILE A 300 2.03 0.33 -0.19
C ILE A 300 2.87 0.49 -1.45
N LEU A 301 3.05 -0.58 -2.22
CA LEU A 301 3.91 -0.58 -3.42
C LEU A 301 3.53 0.50 -4.44
N VAL A 302 2.24 0.83 -4.54
CA VAL A 302 1.71 1.81 -5.49
C VAL A 302 2.00 3.27 -5.12
N LEU A 303 2.36 3.56 -3.85
CA LEU A 303 2.43 4.93 -3.31
C LEU A 303 3.23 5.93 -4.19
N PRO A 304 4.44 5.61 -4.69
CA PRO A 304 5.18 6.54 -5.54
C PRO A 304 4.45 6.91 -6.83
N PHE A 305 3.69 5.98 -7.40
CA PHE A 305 3.00 6.16 -8.68
C PHE A 305 1.68 6.90 -8.50
N VAL A 306 0.86 6.52 -7.52
CA VAL A 306 -0.44 7.17 -7.28
C VAL A 306 -0.27 8.62 -6.84
N ILE A 307 0.69 8.90 -5.94
CA ILE A 307 0.95 10.27 -5.49
C ILE A 307 1.50 11.11 -6.62
N LEU A 308 2.38 10.54 -7.45
CA LEU A 308 2.90 11.25 -8.61
C LEU A 308 1.79 11.56 -9.62
N CYS A 309 0.88 10.62 -9.87
CA CYS A 309 -0.28 10.84 -10.74
C CYS A 309 -1.18 11.98 -10.23
N LEU A 310 -1.52 11.95 -8.93
CA LEU A 310 -2.29 13.02 -8.28
C LEU A 310 -1.55 14.37 -8.32
N SER A 311 -0.23 14.38 -8.12
CA SER A 311 0.63 15.56 -8.23
C SER A 311 0.61 16.15 -9.64
N PHE A 312 0.69 15.31 -10.68
CA PHE A 312 0.57 15.76 -12.05
C PHE A 312 -0.79 16.38 -12.34
N ILE A 313 -1.88 15.70 -11.97
CA ILE A 313 -3.23 16.25 -12.13
C ILE A 313 -3.32 17.60 -11.39
N PHE A 314 -2.83 17.67 -10.15
CA PHE A 314 -2.81 18.89 -9.37
C PHE A 314 -2.13 20.06 -10.11
N PHE A 315 -0.89 19.89 -10.58
CA PHE A 315 -0.13 20.96 -11.23
C PHE A 315 -0.60 21.28 -12.65
N VAL A 316 -1.06 20.29 -13.40
CA VAL A 316 -1.61 20.50 -14.76
C VAL A 316 -2.85 21.39 -14.71
N PHE A 317 -3.77 21.09 -13.80
CA PHE A 317 -4.99 21.87 -13.64
C PHE A 317 -4.72 23.22 -12.98
N LYS A 318 -3.83 23.28 -11.98
CA LYS A 318 -3.44 24.55 -11.35
C LYS A 318 -2.83 25.53 -12.35
N ASN A 319 -1.89 25.07 -13.16
CA ASN A 319 -1.15 25.92 -14.10
C ASN A 319 -1.82 26.01 -15.49
N GLN A 320 -2.94 25.31 -15.69
CA GLN A 320 -3.61 25.15 -17.00
C GLN A 320 -2.63 24.73 -18.12
N SER A 321 -1.77 23.75 -17.83
CA SER A 321 -0.65 23.37 -18.69
C SER A 321 -0.87 21.99 -19.32
N PHE A 322 -1.76 21.89 -20.29
CA PHE A 322 -2.11 20.62 -20.97
C PHE A 322 -1.14 20.28 -22.12
N THR A 323 0.14 20.14 -21.80
CA THR A 323 1.17 19.75 -22.77
C THR A 323 1.15 18.24 -23.04
N ARG A 324 1.63 17.79 -24.21
CA ARG A 324 1.74 16.36 -24.53
C ARG A 324 2.53 15.57 -23.50
N ILE A 325 3.54 16.21 -22.92
CA ILE A 325 4.42 15.61 -21.92
C ILE A 325 3.71 15.43 -20.58
N ASN A 326 2.96 16.44 -20.13
CA ASN A 326 2.15 16.30 -18.93
C ASN A 326 1.10 15.18 -19.07
N ILE A 327 0.49 15.06 -20.25
CA ILE A 327 -0.46 13.99 -20.57
C ILE A 327 0.21 12.62 -20.55
N PHE A 328 1.38 12.50 -21.18
CA PHE A 328 2.16 11.27 -21.17
C PHE A 328 2.43 10.79 -19.74
N TRP A 329 2.84 11.69 -18.85
CA TRP A 329 3.12 11.32 -17.47
C TRP A 329 1.87 11.02 -16.65
N ILE A 330 0.75 11.71 -16.87
CA ILE A 330 -0.53 11.33 -16.26
C ILE A 330 -0.89 9.90 -16.66
N ASN A 331 -0.83 9.56 -17.95
CA ASN A 331 -1.17 8.22 -18.44
C ASN A 331 -0.21 7.15 -17.90
N ILE A 332 1.11 7.37 -17.98
CA ILE A 332 2.09 6.41 -17.45
C ILE A 332 1.91 6.17 -15.96
N THR A 333 1.78 7.22 -15.16
CA THR A 333 1.62 7.06 -13.71
C THR A 333 0.25 6.46 -13.35
N PHE A 334 -0.79 6.71 -14.15
CA PHE A 334 -2.10 6.07 -14.01
C PHE A 334 -2.02 4.57 -14.33
N ILE A 335 -1.44 4.18 -15.46
CA ILE A 335 -1.29 2.77 -15.85
C ILE A 335 -0.54 1.99 -14.76
N PHE A 336 0.60 2.50 -14.30
CA PHE A 336 1.35 1.84 -13.21
C PHE A 336 0.53 1.80 -11.91
N SER A 337 -0.23 2.85 -11.60
CA SER A 337 -1.10 2.84 -10.42
C SER A 337 -2.15 1.74 -10.52
N VAL A 338 -2.80 1.60 -11.69
CA VAL A 338 -3.83 0.58 -11.94
C VAL A 338 -3.24 -0.83 -11.90
N LEU A 339 -2.09 -1.05 -12.55
CA LEU A 339 -1.43 -2.36 -12.60
C LEU A 339 -0.97 -2.83 -11.23
N ILE A 340 -0.44 -1.93 -10.39
CA ILE A 340 -0.01 -2.28 -9.02
C ILE A 340 -1.22 -2.39 -8.09
N ASN A 341 -2.14 -1.42 -8.11
CA ASN A 341 -3.32 -1.43 -7.26
C ASN A 341 -4.52 -0.73 -7.94
N PRO A 342 -5.45 -1.49 -8.52
CA PRO A 342 -6.55 -0.92 -9.30
C PRO A 342 -7.57 -0.12 -8.49
N TRP A 343 -7.63 -0.30 -7.16
CA TRP A 343 -8.57 0.43 -6.30
C TRP A 343 -8.34 1.94 -6.36
N TYR A 344 -7.10 2.38 -6.57
CA TYR A 344 -6.76 3.81 -6.60
C TYR A 344 -7.16 4.49 -7.92
N SER A 345 -7.51 3.73 -8.96
CA SER A 345 -8.06 4.27 -10.19
C SER A 345 -9.33 5.09 -9.94
N VAL A 346 -10.20 4.64 -9.02
CA VAL A 346 -11.44 5.32 -8.65
C VAL A 346 -11.14 6.70 -8.07
N VAL A 347 -10.17 6.78 -7.15
CA VAL A 347 -9.76 8.03 -6.51
C VAL A 347 -9.13 8.99 -7.52
N ILE A 348 -8.24 8.50 -8.39
CA ILE A 348 -7.59 9.32 -9.42
C ILE A 348 -8.62 9.86 -10.42
N LEU A 349 -9.49 9.00 -10.96
CA LEU A 349 -10.52 9.40 -11.94
C LEU A 349 -11.52 10.37 -11.32
N TRP A 350 -11.92 10.14 -10.06
CA TRP A 350 -12.79 11.06 -9.34
C TRP A 350 -12.13 12.44 -9.12
N TYR A 351 -10.84 12.48 -8.80
CA TYR A 351 -10.11 13.73 -8.66
C TYR A 351 -9.97 14.48 -10.00
N LEU A 352 -9.69 13.76 -11.08
CA LEU A 352 -9.68 14.30 -12.44
C LEU A 352 -11.05 14.89 -12.80
N PHE A 353 -12.12 14.14 -12.59
CA PHE A 353 -13.50 14.56 -12.84
C PHE A 353 -13.89 15.80 -12.03
N SER A 354 -13.51 15.84 -10.74
CA SER A 354 -13.75 16.98 -9.86
C SER A 354 -13.08 18.26 -10.40
N ASN A 355 -11.82 18.17 -10.84
CA ASN A 355 -11.13 19.31 -11.46
C ASN A 355 -11.86 19.81 -12.69
N ILE A 356 -12.35 18.90 -13.54
CA ILE A 356 -13.07 19.24 -14.76
C ILE A 356 -14.36 19.98 -14.44
N ILE A 357 -15.17 19.47 -13.50
CA ILE A 357 -16.43 20.13 -13.10
C ILE A 357 -16.18 21.57 -12.64
N PHE A 358 -15.25 21.77 -11.72
CA PHE A 358 -15.06 23.07 -11.08
C PHE A 358 -14.33 24.08 -11.97
N LEU A 359 -13.49 23.61 -12.90
CA LEU A 359 -12.69 24.47 -13.77
C LEU A 359 -13.21 24.50 -15.22
N TYR A 360 -14.32 23.81 -15.54
CA TYR A 360 -14.85 23.70 -16.91
C TYR A 360 -14.98 25.04 -17.65
N LYS A 361 -15.41 26.09 -16.94
CA LYS A 361 -15.61 27.42 -17.51
C LYS A 361 -14.31 28.17 -17.79
N THR A 362 -13.20 27.78 -17.16
CA THR A 362 -11.90 28.43 -17.37
C THR A 362 -11.13 27.85 -18.54
N PHE A 363 -11.59 26.74 -19.12
CA PHE A 363 -10.94 26.09 -20.25
C PHE A 363 -11.38 26.62 -21.60
N ASP A 364 -10.41 26.81 -22.49
CA ASP A 364 -10.69 27.09 -23.90
C ASP A 364 -11.21 25.85 -24.66
N LYS A 365 -11.59 26.01 -25.93
CA LYS A 365 -12.11 24.90 -26.76
C LYS A 365 -11.07 23.80 -27.00
N LYS A 366 -9.78 24.16 -27.09
CA LYS A 366 -8.68 23.23 -27.35
C LYS A 366 -8.36 22.41 -26.10
N GLU A 367 -8.28 23.04 -24.95
CA GLU A 367 -8.10 22.42 -23.64
C GLU A 367 -9.24 21.45 -23.35
N LYS A 368 -10.50 21.84 -23.58
CA LYS A 368 -11.66 20.94 -23.43
C LYS A 368 -11.52 19.68 -24.27
N LYS A 369 -11.09 19.80 -25.53
CA LYS A 369 -10.86 18.65 -26.42
C LYS A 369 -9.73 17.75 -25.88
N ILE A 370 -8.65 18.33 -25.40
CA ILE A 370 -7.53 17.58 -24.80
C ILE A 370 -8.00 16.83 -23.55
N ILE A 371 -8.72 17.49 -22.65
CA ILE A 371 -9.26 16.89 -21.43
C ILE A 371 -10.19 15.71 -21.72
N ILE A 372 -11.11 15.86 -22.68
CA ILE A 372 -12.00 14.77 -23.11
C ILE A 372 -11.18 13.57 -23.61
N ASN A 373 -10.15 13.82 -24.43
CA ASN A 373 -9.28 12.75 -24.91
C ASN A 373 -8.54 12.05 -23.76
N ILE A 374 -8.04 12.80 -22.77
CA ILE A 374 -7.40 12.21 -21.58
C ILE A 374 -8.38 11.28 -20.87
N ILE A 375 -9.60 11.73 -20.59
CA ILE A 375 -10.61 10.90 -19.90
C ILE A 375 -10.90 9.62 -20.69
N ILE A 376 -11.13 9.75 -22.01
CA ILE A 376 -11.43 8.60 -22.86
C ILE A 376 -10.28 7.59 -22.80
N ILE A 377 -9.03 8.06 -22.90
CA ILE A 377 -7.85 7.20 -22.82
C ILE A 377 -7.78 6.49 -21.46
N LEU A 378 -7.90 7.22 -20.35
CA LEU A 378 -7.81 6.63 -19.01
C LEU A 378 -8.96 5.64 -18.73
N ILE A 379 -10.17 5.90 -19.24
CA ILE A 379 -11.31 4.97 -19.12
C ILE A 379 -11.05 3.72 -19.96
N ILE A 380 -10.57 3.88 -21.20
CA ILE A 380 -10.21 2.73 -22.05
C ILE A 380 -9.10 1.90 -21.40
N GLU A 381 -8.07 2.55 -20.84
CA GLU A 381 -6.99 1.88 -20.10
C GLU A 381 -7.54 1.10 -18.91
N LEU A 382 -8.46 1.68 -18.12
CA LEU A 382 -9.10 0.99 -17.01
C LEU A 382 -9.95 -0.20 -17.48
N ILE A 383 -10.75 -0.03 -18.54
CA ILE A 383 -11.57 -1.12 -19.09
C ILE A 383 -10.69 -2.24 -19.63
N LEU A 384 -9.63 -1.90 -20.38
CA LEU A 384 -8.67 -2.87 -20.87
C LEU A 384 -7.99 -3.60 -19.71
N PHE A 385 -7.63 -2.90 -18.64
CA PHE A 385 -7.09 -3.54 -17.44
C PHE A 385 -8.10 -4.49 -16.80
N VAL A 386 -9.33 -4.06 -16.57
CA VAL A 386 -10.37 -4.92 -15.96
C VAL A 386 -10.68 -6.13 -16.86
N ILE A 387 -10.62 -6.01 -18.18
CA ILE A 387 -10.87 -7.13 -19.10
C ILE A 387 -9.65 -8.07 -19.18
N LEU A 388 -8.44 -7.52 -19.31
CA LEU A 388 -7.22 -8.30 -19.57
C LEU A 388 -6.56 -8.83 -18.30
N PHE A 389 -6.75 -8.15 -17.17
CA PHE A 389 -5.99 -8.34 -15.94
C PHE A 389 -6.87 -8.38 -14.67
N ASN A 390 -8.19 -8.63 -14.74
CA ASN A 390 -9.00 -8.92 -13.55
C ASN A 390 -8.64 -10.32 -13.03
N PRO A 391 -7.68 -10.47 -12.10
CA PRO A 391 -7.16 -11.78 -11.75
C PRO A 391 -8.28 -12.52 -11.02
N GLY A 392 -8.70 -13.68 -11.55
CA GLY A 392 -9.58 -14.64 -10.86
C GLY A 392 -11.01 -14.19 -10.51
N ASN A 393 -11.52 -13.14 -11.17
CA ASN A 393 -12.80 -12.50 -10.85
C ASN A 393 -12.92 -12.05 -9.38
N GLN A 394 -11.89 -11.39 -8.85
CA GLN A 394 -11.93 -10.81 -7.50
C GLN A 394 -13.11 -9.86 -7.28
N LEU A 395 -13.59 -9.20 -8.35
CA LEU A 395 -14.81 -8.41 -8.33
C LEU A 395 -16.03 -9.27 -8.68
N VAL A 396 -17.04 -9.23 -7.82
CA VAL A 396 -18.27 -10.03 -7.97
C VAL A 396 -19.42 -9.14 -8.43
N PHE A 397 -20.25 -9.61 -9.37
CA PHE A 397 -21.45 -8.88 -9.79
C PHE A 397 -22.57 -9.03 -8.74
N PRO A 398 -23.29 -7.96 -8.35
CA PRO A 398 -23.13 -6.57 -8.79
C PRO A 398 -21.86 -5.94 -8.22
N TYR A 399 -21.07 -5.24 -9.05
CA TYR A 399 -19.77 -4.70 -8.63
C TYR A 399 -19.81 -3.62 -7.56
N ILE A 400 -21.00 -3.06 -7.29
CA ILE A 400 -21.25 -2.07 -6.25
C ILE A 400 -22.48 -2.52 -5.48
N SER A 401 -22.40 -2.44 -4.15
CA SER A 401 -23.50 -2.74 -3.25
C SER A 401 -23.57 -1.70 -2.12
N ASN A 402 -24.65 -1.77 -1.34
CA ASN A 402 -24.99 -0.75 -0.35
C ASN A 402 -24.46 -1.12 1.03
N VAL A 403 -23.91 -0.14 1.73
CA VAL A 403 -23.42 -0.30 3.09
C VAL A 403 -24.61 -0.52 4.04
N LYS A 404 -24.56 -1.60 4.82
CA LYS A 404 -25.64 -1.97 5.75
C LYS A 404 -25.54 -1.25 7.10
N ILE A 405 -24.33 -0.99 7.58
CA ILE A 405 -24.06 -0.32 8.85
C ILE A 405 -23.15 0.88 8.59
N ILE A 406 -23.58 2.05 9.04
CA ILE A 406 -22.83 3.30 8.90
C ILE A 406 -21.83 3.42 10.05
N SER A 407 -20.68 4.03 9.77
CA SER A 407 -19.64 4.27 10.78
C SER A 407 -20.17 5.11 11.94
N ARG A 408 -19.71 4.83 13.16
CA ARG A 408 -19.99 5.69 14.30
C ARG A 408 -19.26 7.04 14.14
N PHE A 409 -19.92 8.14 14.49
CA PHE A 409 -19.36 9.48 14.31
C PHE A 409 -18.06 9.67 15.08
N HIS A 410 -18.01 9.20 16.34
CA HIS A 410 -16.79 9.28 17.13
C HIS A 410 -15.67 8.42 16.57
N HIS A 411 -15.95 7.28 15.93
CA HIS A 411 -14.94 6.46 15.24
C HIS A 411 -14.33 7.20 14.04
N LEU A 412 -15.15 7.80 13.19
CA LEU A 412 -14.68 8.63 12.08
C LEU A 412 -13.86 9.82 12.59
N PHE A 413 -14.32 10.46 13.66
CA PHE A 413 -13.60 11.58 14.27
C PHE A 413 -12.28 11.14 14.91
N LEU A 414 -12.21 9.97 15.54
CA LEU A 414 -10.98 9.42 16.11
C LEU A 414 -9.99 8.98 15.03
N TYR A 415 -10.47 8.49 13.89
CA TYR A 415 -9.61 8.12 12.78
C TYR A 415 -9.02 9.36 12.07
N TRP A 416 -9.88 10.31 11.66
CA TRP A 416 -9.52 11.46 10.82
C TRP A 416 -9.16 12.74 11.61
N GLY A 417 -9.28 12.71 12.94
CA GLY A 417 -9.43 13.88 13.80
C GLY A 417 -8.38 14.98 13.61
N PHE A 418 -7.09 14.66 13.54
CA PHE A 418 -6.05 15.70 13.40
C PHE A 418 -6.21 16.54 12.13
N SER A 419 -6.44 15.87 11.00
CA SER A 419 -6.60 16.55 9.70
C SER A 419 -7.93 17.28 9.64
N PHE A 420 -9.03 16.65 10.06
CA PHE A 420 -10.35 17.28 10.06
C PHE A 420 -10.49 18.44 11.05
N LEU A 421 -9.87 18.39 12.23
CA LEU A 421 -9.85 19.50 13.18
C LEU A 421 -9.21 20.73 12.53
N THR A 422 -8.01 20.54 11.97
CA THR A 422 -7.26 21.61 11.31
C THR A 422 -8.04 22.22 10.15
N ILE A 423 -8.60 21.37 9.28
CA ILE A 423 -9.38 21.78 8.11
C ILE A 423 -10.67 22.51 8.55
N SER A 424 -11.42 21.95 9.50
CA SER A 424 -12.71 22.49 9.95
C SER A 424 -12.56 23.85 10.62
N ILE A 425 -11.57 24.02 11.50
CA ILE A 425 -11.27 25.29 12.17
C ILE A 425 -10.88 26.34 11.11
N SER A 426 -10.01 25.95 10.18
CA SER A 426 -9.51 26.83 9.14
C SER A 426 -10.63 27.32 8.22
N ILE A 427 -11.43 26.39 7.69
CA ILE A 427 -12.58 26.68 6.84
C ILE A 427 -13.58 27.58 7.56
N SER A 428 -13.90 27.28 8.82
CA SER A 428 -14.84 28.08 9.62
C SER A 428 -14.37 29.53 9.77
N TYR A 429 -13.08 29.72 10.06
CA TYR A 429 -12.50 31.06 10.15
C TYR A 429 -12.56 31.81 8.82
N ILE A 430 -12.23 31.14 7.71
CA ILE A 430 -12.26 31.75 6.36
C ILE A 430 -13.69 32.17 6.00
N ILE A 431 -14.68 31.32 6.26
CA ILE A 431 -16.10 31.60 5.98
C ILE A 431 -16.59 32.79 6.82
N TYR A 432 -16.25 32.80 8.11
CA TYR A 432 -16.58 33.91 9.01
C TYR A 432 -15.95 35.22 8.53
N LYS A 433 -14.64 35.22 8.26
CA LYS A 433 -13.89 36.39 7.81
C LYS A 433 -14.43 36.98 6.51
N ASN A 434 -14.80 36.12 5.56
CA ASN A 434 -15.33 36.54 4.26
C ASN A 434 -16.84 36.81 4.27
N LYS A 435 -17.53 36.61 5.41
CA LYS A 435 -18.98 36.80 5.57
C LYS A 435 -19.85 35.96 4.61
N ILE A 436 -19.41 34.75 4.26
CA ILE A 436 -20.10 33.86 3.29
C ILE A 436 -21.00 32.82 4.01
N TYR A 437 -21.34 33.05 5.28
CA TYR A 437 -22.07 32.08 6.11
C TYR A 437 -23.54 31.87 5.69
N PHE A 438 -24.21 32.89 5.12
CA PHE A 438 -25.57 32.72 4.59
C PHE A 438 -25.60 31.88 3.31
N GLU A 439 -24.63 32.07 2.41
CA GLU A 439 -24.49 31.20 1.25
C GLU A 439 -24.16 29.77 1.69
N LEU A 440 -23.26 29.61 2.68
CA LEU A 440 -22.97 28.31 3.28
C LEU A 440 -24.23 27.61 3.74
N LEU A 441 -25.10 28.29 4.50
CA LEU A 441 -26.33 27.68 4.99
C LEU A 441 -27.19 27.12 3.84
N ARG A 442 -27.31 27.85 2.72
CA ARG A 442 -28.07 27.36 1.55
C ARG A 442 -27.47 26.08 0.96
N TYR A 443 -26.16 26.06 0.70
CA TYR A 443 -25.51 24.86 0.14
C TYR A 443 -25.48 23.71 1.15
N PHE A 444 -25.31 24.02 2.44
CA PHE A 444 -25.36 23.06 3.52
C PHE A 444 -26.71 22.35 3.56
N LEU A 445 -27.82 23.08 3.55
CA LEU A 445 -29.16 22.49 3.57
C LEU A 445 -29.42 21.60 2.35
N VAL A 446 -28.99 22.02 1.15
CA VAL A 446 -29.11 21.20 -0.07
C VAL A 446 -28.23 19.94 0.03
N THR A 447 -26.98 20.08 0.45
CA THR A 447 -26.05 18.96 0.59
C THR A 447 -26.54 17.96 1.64
N LEU A 448 -27.02 18.46 2.78
CA LEU A 448 -27.59 17.65 3.85
C LEU A 448 -28.83 16.91 3.38
N ALA A 449 -29.74 17.57 2.65
CA ALA A 449 -30.92 16.92 2.08
C ALA A 449 -30.55 15.79 1.09
N ILE A 450 -29.55 16.04 0.23
CA ILE A 450 -29.03 15.01 -0.67
C ILE A 450 -28.50 13.82 0.15
N LEU A 451 -27.60 14.05 1.11
CA LEU A 451 -26.99 12.97 1.91
C LEU A 451 -28.03 12.19 2.71
N LEU A 452 -29.01 12.86 3.32
CA LEU A 452 -30.10 12.19 4.05
C LEU A 452 -31.07 11.45 3.12
N SER A 453 -31.16 11.83 1.84
CA SER A 453 -31.99 11.09 0.87
C SER A 453 -31.32 9.82 0.34
N ILE A 454 -29.99 9.72 0.38
CA ILE A 454 -29.25 8.56 -0.16
C ILE A 454 -29.75 7.23 0.46
N PRO A 455 -29.87 7.10 1.80
CA PRO A 455 -30.47 5.93 2.44
C PRO A 455 -31.85 5.52 1.91
N LEU A 456 -32.66 6.47 1.43
CA LEU A 456 -34.02 6.17 0.94
C LEU A 456 -34.01 5.40 -0.39
N PHE A 457 -32.91 5.47 -1.13
CA PHE A 457 -32.73 4.73 -2.39
C PHE A 457 -32.10 3.34 -2.19
N PHE A 458 -31.70 3.00 -0.96
CA PHE A 458 -31.01 1.75 -0.64
C PHE A 458 -31.81 0.96 0.41
N SER A 459 -32.38 -0.18 0.02
CA SER A 459 -33.38 -0.92 0.81
C SER A 459 -32.87 -1.60 2.09
N ASP A 460 -31.55 -1.66 2.31
CA ASP A 460 -30.94 -2.64 3.23
C ASP A 460 -30.12 -2.01 4.38
N ILE A 461 -30.23 -0.69 4.60
CA ILE A 461 -29.52 -0.02 5.71
C ILE A 461 -30.19 -0.36 7.04
N TYR A 462 -29.42 -0.90 7.98
CA TYR A 462 -29.87 -1.17 9.34
C TYR A 462 -29.80 0.11 10.19
N LEU A 463 -30.96 0.58 10.67
CA LEU A 463 -31.08 1.83 11.43
C LEU A 463 -31.82 1.61 12.76
N ASN A 464 -31.07 1.30 13.82
CA ASN A 464 -31.55 1.49 15.19
C ASN A 464 -31.34 2.97 15.63
N LEU A 465 -31.79 3.35 16.83
CA LEU A 465 -31.67 4.73 17.31
C LEU A 465 -30.22 5.24 17.32
N GLU A 466 -29.27 4.40 17.74
CA GLU A 466 -27.85 4.75 17.76
C GLU A 466 -27.30 5.00 16.35
N LEU A 467 -27.55 4.09 15.41
CA LEU A 467 -27.10 4.22 14.02
C LEU A 467 -27.80 5.37 13.29
N PHE A 468 -29.06 5.65 13.62
CA PHE A 468 -29.76 6.83 13.10
C PHE A 468 -29.12 8.15 13.59
N ILE A 469 -28.77 8.23 14.87
CA ILE A 469 -28.05 9.40 15.42
C ILE A 469 -26.68 9.53 14.73
N ASN A 470 -25.94 8.44 14.55
CA ASN A 470 -24.64 8.46 13.87
C ASN A 470 -24.75 8.86 12.39
N LEU A 471 -25.75 8.35 11.66
CA LEU A 471 -26.08 8.78 10.29
C LEU A 471 -26.30 10.29 10.24
N LEU A 472 -27.11 10.84 11.17
CA LEU A 472 -27.38 12.27 11.23
C LEU A 472 -26.11 13.08 11.51
N LEU A 473 -25.32 12.68 12.51
CA LEU A 473 -24.08 13.38 12.88
C LEU A 473 -23.04 13.35 11.76
N ASN A 474 -22.82 12.19 11.13
CA ASN A 474 -21.93 12.04 9.98
C ASN A 474 -22.37 12.97 8.84
N ASN A 475 -23.66 12.96 8.52
CA ASN A 475 -24.20 13.77 7.42
C ASN A 475 -24.16 15.26 7.69
N LEU A 476 -24.42 15.69 8.92
CA LEU A 476 -24.24 17.09 9.31
C LEU A 476 -22.79 17.53 9.13
N PHE A 477 -21.85 16.73 9.64
CA PHE A 477 -20.42 17.04 9.57
C PHE A 477 -19.91 17.10 8.12
N PHE A 478 -20.20 16.08 7.32
CA PHE A 478 -19.76 16.03 5.93
C PHE A 478 -20.51 17.02 5.04
N ALA A 479 -21.81 17.28 5.28
CA ALA A 479 -22.54 18.34 4.56
C ALA A 479 -21.89 19.70 4.79
N PHE A 480 -21.45 19.99 6.02
CA PHE A 480 -20.71 21.23 6.31
C PHE A 480 -19.41 21.29 5.51
N LEU A 481 -18.55 20.27 5.57
CA LEU A 481 -17.26 20.29 4.87
C LEU A 481 -17.40 20.31 3.34
N ILE A 482 -18.31 19.52 2.78
CA ILE A 482 -18.58 19.48 1.34
C ILE A 482 -19.12 20.83 0.87
N SER A 483 -20.16 21.37 1.51
CA SER A 483 -20.73 22.67 1.12
C SER A 483 -19.71 23.81 1.27
N ALA A 484 -18.90 23.79 2.32
CA ALA A 484 -17.83 24.74 2.53
C ALA A 484 -16.76 24.66 1.42
N SER A 485 -16.31 23.46 1.06
CA SER A 485 -15.34 23.27 -0.03
C SER A 485 -15.87 23.83 -1.36
N ILE A 486 -17.13 23.55 -1.72
CA ILE A 486 -17.79 24.05 -2.94
C ILE A 486 -17.80 25.59 -2.97
N ILE A 487 -18.17 26.22 -1.86
CA ILE A 487 -18.27 27.68 -1.77
C ILE A 487 -16.90 28.32 -1.83
N LEU A 488 -15.91 27.76 -1.11
CA LEU A 488 -14.56 28.28 -1.13
C LEU A 488 -13.93 28.18 -2.52
N ILE A 489 -14.22 27.13 -3.30
CA ILE A 489 -13.78 27.01 -4.70
C ILE A 489 -14.31 28.17 -5.56
N LYS A 490 -15.54 28.61 -5.29
CA LYS A 490 -16.19 29.70 -6.04
C LYS A 490 -15.74 31.09 -5.60
N ASN A 491 -15.63 31.31 -4.29
CA ASN A 491 -15.63 32.64 -3.71
C ASN A 491 -14.34 33.03 -2.98
N SER A 492 -13.41 32.10 -2.74
CA SER A 492 -12.20 32.37 -1.95
C SER A 492 -10.96 32.64 -2.80
N GLN A 493 -9.98 33.32 -2.21
CA GLN A 493 -8.63 33.50 -2.78
C GLN A 493 -7.72 32.27 -2.55
N ILE A 494 -8.24 31.21 -1.93
CA ILE A 494 -7.48 29.99 -1.67
C ILE A 494 -7.32 29.23 -2.98
N GLU A 495 -6.18 28.58 -3.13
CA GLU A 495 -5.87 27.82 -4.33
C GLU A 495 -6.91 26.73 -4.62
N LYS A 496 -7.63 26.90 -5.73
CA LYS A 496 -8.78 26.07 -6.11
C LYS A 496 -8.41 24.60 -6.21
N SER A 497 -7.24 24.28 -6.74
CA SER A 497 -6.77 22.89 -6.89
C SER A 497 -6.66 22.14 -5.56
N ILE A 498 -6.32 22.83 -4.46
CA ILE A 498 -6.32 22.23 -3.11
C ILE A 498 -7.72 22.02 -2.59
N LEU A 499 -8.62 22.99 -2.80
CA LEU A 499 -10.01 22.85 -2.36
C LEU A 499 -10.75 21.77 -3.17
N ILE A 500 -10.44 21.60 -4.46
CA ILE A 500 -10.95 20.51 -5.29
C ILE A 500 -10.40 19.18 -4.81
N LEU A 501 -9.13 19.11 -4.41
CA LEU A 501 -8.54 17.91 -3.82
C LEU A 501 -9.23 17.55 -2.50
N LEU A 502 -9.50 18.55 -1.65
CA LEU A 502 -10.30 18.37 -0.42
C LEU A 502 -11.70 17.87 -0.73
N PHE A 503 -12.43 18.51 -1.66
CA PHE A 503 -13.75 18.07 -2.07
C PHE A 503 -13.73 16.62 -2.58
N SER A 504 -12.73 16.28 -3.39
CA SER A 504 -12.57 14.94 -3.93
C SER A 504 -12.40 13.90 -2.82
N SER A 505 -11.48 14.14 -1.88
CA SER A 505 -11.28 13.27 -0.72
C SER A 505 -12.52 13.13 0.16
N LEU A 506 -13.25 14.22 0.41
CA LEU A 506 -14.48 14.19 1.20
C LEU A 506 -15.54 13.30 0.55
N ILE A 507 -15.73 13.41 -0.78
CA ILE A 507 -16.72 12.60 -1.48
C ILE A 507 -16.30 11.12 -1.52
N THR A 508 -15.02 10.80 -1.68
CA THR A 508 -14.57 9.40 -1.61
C THR A 508 -14.80 8.79 -0.23
N ILE A 509 -14.52 9.53 0.85
CA ILE A 509 -14.75 9.09 2.22
C ILE A 509 -16.26 8.89 2.47
N VAL A 510 -17.08 9.89 2.15
CA VAL A 510 -18.53 9.81 2.31
C VAL A 510 -19.15 8.72 1.42
N GLY A 511 -18.62 8.52 0.22
CA GLY A 511 -19.05 7.45 -0.68
C GLY A 511 -18.95 6.07 -0.03
N SER A 512 -17.85 5.81 0.68
CA SER A 512 -17.64 4.54 1.41
C SER A 512 -18.56 4.32 2.63
N GLU A 513 -19.32 5.35 3.04
CA GLU A 513 -20.36 5.22 4.06
C GLU A 513 -21.70 4.73 3.48
N TYR A 514 -21.87 4.78 2.15
CA TYR A 514 -23.12 4.42 1.49
C TYR A 514 -22.98 3.27 0.51
N ILE A 515 -21.86 3.20 -0.22
CA ILE A 515 -21.61 2.19 -1.25
C ILE A 515 -20.22 1.58 -1.07
N TYR A 516 -20.09 0.31 -1.45
CA TYR A 516 -18.81 -0.38 -1.48
C TYR A 516 -18.66 -1.21 -2.75
N VAL A 517 -17.41 -1.45 -3.13
CA VAL A 517 -17.05 -2.35 -4.24
C VAL A 517 -17.17 -3.79 -3.75
N VAL A 518 -17.96 -4.61 -4.45
CA VAL A 518 -18.24 -5.98 -4.04
C VAL A 518 -17.07 -6.90 -4.43
N ASP A 519 -16.47 -7.48 -3.39
CA ASP A 519 -15.45 -8.51 -3.47
C ASP A 519 -15.89 -9.77 -2.70
N HIS A 520 -14.97 -10.72 -2.51
CA HIS A 520 -15.23 -11.98 -1.81
C HIS A 520 -15.72 -11.81 -0.36
N PHE A 521 -15.39 -10.70 0.32
CA PHE A 521 -15.85 -10.44 1.69
C PHE A 521 -17.29 -9.93 1.75
N ASN A 522 -17.83 -9.45 0.62
CA ASN A 522 -19.18 -8.94 0.48
C ASN A 522 -19.56 -7.92 1.58
N ASN A 523 -18.60 -7.07 1.92
CA ASN A 523 -18.74 -5.98 2.88
C ASN A 523 -17.84 -4.79 2.45
N ARG A 524 -17.87 -3.69 3.20
CA ARG A 524 -17.11 -2.48 2.83
C ARG A 524 -15.65 -2.48 3.27
N MET A 525 -15.14 -3.56 3.88
CA MET A 525 -13.82 -3.61 4.51
C MET A 525 -12.71 -3.14 3.58
N ASN A 526 -12.60 -3.72 2.37
CA ASN A 526 -11.56 -3.35 1.42
C ASN A 526 -11.78 -1.97 0.79
N THR A 527 -13.04 -1.56 0.58
CA THR A 527 -13.34 -0.20 0.11
C THR A 527 -12.85 0.84 1.10
N VAL A 528 -13.18 0.68 2.39
CA VAL A 528 -12.70 1.54 3.48
C VAL A 528 -11.18 1.49 3.53
N PHE A 529 -10.59 0.30 3.60
CA PHE A 529 -9.14 0.14 3.69
C PHE A 529 -8.39 0.87 2.58
N LYS A 530 -8.70 0.57 1.32
CA LYS A 530 -7.96 1.14 0.20
C LYS A 530 -8.24 2.64 0.09
N PHE A 531 -9.50 3.08 0.14
CA PHE A 531 -9.82 4.49 -0.09
C PHE A 531 -9.39 5.38 1.08
N TYR A 532 -9.44 4.89 2.31
CA TYR A 532 -9.02 5.67 3.48
C TYR A 532 -7.51 5.86 3.46
N PHE A 533 -6.74 4.81 3.14
CA PHE A 533 -5.28 4.87 3.17
C PHE A 533 -4.69 6.01 2.31
N ILE A 534 -5.12 6.13 1.05
CA ILE A 534 -4.63 7.20 0.16
C ILE A 534 -5.17 8.58 0.57
N ASN A 535 -6.43 8.66 1.01
CA ASN A 535 -7.01 9.92 1.48
C ASN A 535 -6.40 10.40 2.79
N TYR A 536 -5.83 9.50 3.60
CA TYR A 536 -5.05 9.84 4.79
C TYR A 536 -3.86 10.73 4.45
N LEU A 537 -3.07 10.34 3.46
CA LEU A 537 -1.96 11.15 2.97
C LEU A 537 -2.43 12.49 2.37
N ILE A 538 -3.51 12.47 1.57
CA ILE A 538 -4.04 13.67 0.93
C ILE A 538 -4.57 14.68 1.98
N LEU A 539 -5.34 14.21 2.96
CA LEU A 539 -5.89 15.08 4.01
C LEU A 539 -4.79 15.61 4.94
N ASN A 540 -3.74 14.84 5.21
CA ASN A 540 -2.56 15.33 5.93
C ASN A 540 -1.82 16.44 5.15
N LEU A 541 -1.72 16.32 3.82
CA LEU A 541 -1.17 17.38 2.96
C LEU A 541 -2.04 18.65 2.99
N ILE A 542 -3.37 18.50 2.92
CA ILE A 542 -4.31 19.61 2.96
C ILE A 542 -4.31 20.29 4.34
N SER A 543 -4.23 19.52 5.43
CA SER A 543 -4.15 20.08 6.77
C SER A 543 -2.87 20.89 6.94
N LEU A 544 -1.72 20.43 6.42
CA LEU A 544 -0.49 21.21 6.35
C LEU A 544 -0.67 22.53 5.58
N TYR A 545 -1.33 22.50 4.43
CA TYR A 545 -1.60 23.72 3.65
C TYR A 545 -2.39 24.75 4.46
N PHE A 546 -3.45 24.33 5.15
CA PHE A 546 -4.19 25.23 6.03
C PHE A 546 -3.33 25.71 7.21
N ILE A 547 -2.52 24.86 7.83
CA ILE A 547 -1.58 25.29 8.89
C ILE A 547 -0.67 26.41 8.38
N PHE A 548 -0.04 26.25 7.21
CA PHE A 548 0.85 27.26 6.64
C PHE A 548 0.13 28.55 6.23
N LEU A 549 -1.09 28.46 5.70
CA LEU A 549 -1.91 29.62 5.41
C LEU A 549 -2.17 30.47 6.67
N PHE A 550 -2.51 29.81 7.78
CA PHE A 550 -2.86 30.49 9.03
C PHE A 550 -1.64 31.02 9.78
N ILE A 551 -0.56 30.25 9.86
CA ILE A 551 0.71 30.68 10.49
C ILE A 551 1.21 31.98 9.86
N LYS A 552 1.01 32.19 8.55
CA LYS A 552 1.40 33.45 7.90
C LYS A 552 0.58 34.65 8.37
N SER A 553 -0.69 34.44 8.74
CA SER A 553 -1.64 35.50 9.08
C SER A 553 -1.59 35.97 10.55
N PHE A 554 -0.89 35.24 11.43
CA PHE A 554 -0.90 35.49 12.87
C PHE A 554 0.29 36.33 13.35
N THR A 555 0.13 36.98 14.51
CA THR A 555 1.24 37.60 15.25
C THR A 555 2.16 36.54 15.82
N ILE A 556 3.42 36.89 16.16
CA ILE A 556 4.41 35.92 16.69
C ILE A 556 3.88 35.12 17.89
N SER A 557 3.15 35.78 18.81
CA SER A 557 2.55 35.14 19.99
C SER A 557 1.48 34.11 19.61
N LYS A 558 0.58 34.46 18.69
CA LYS A 558 -0.47 33.54 18.19
C LYS A 558 0.13 32.38 17.37
N LYS A 559 1.21 32.63 16.63
CA LYS A 559 1.97 31.56 15.95
C LYS A 559 2.54 30.57 16.94
N LEU A 560 3.19 31.05 18.01
CA LEU A 560 3.74 30.18 19.06
C LEU A 560 2.64 29.35 19.72
N ILE A 561 1.49 29.94 20.06
CA ILE A 561 0.35 29.19 20.61
C ILE A 561 -0.13 28.11 19.64
N LEU A 562 -0.35 28.46 18.37
CA LEU A 562 -0.82 27.49 17.36
C LEU A 562 0.19 26.35 17.17
N VAL A 563 1.48 26.66 17.05
CA VAL A 563 2.55 25.66 16.91
C VAL A 563 2.60 24.77 18.14
N SER A 564 2.50 25.34 19.35
CA SER A 564 2.45 24.55 20.60
C SER A 564 1.24 23.62 20.64
N LEU A 565 0.05 24.09 20.22
CA LEU A 565 -1.15 23.24 20.17
C LEU A 565 -1.00 22.09 19.17
N ILE A 566 -0.46 22.36 17.97
CA ILE A 566 -0.16 21.32 16.98
C ILE A 566 0.84 20.32 17.56
N PHE A 567 1.87 20.80 18.27
CA PHE A 567 2.88 19.93 18.87
C PHE A 567 2.29 19.05 19.98
N ILE A 568 1.45 19.60 20.86
CA ILE A 568 0.73 18.86 21.91
C ILE A 568 -0.14 17.77 21.31
N LEU A 569 -0.84 18.07 20.21
CA LEU A 569 -1.66 17.12 19.48
C LEU A 569 -0.81 16.05 18.77
N PHE A 570 0.40 16.39 18.31
CA PHE A 570 1.28 15.47 17.61
C PHE A 570 2.05 14.51 18.53
N ILE A 571 2.28 14.89 19.80
CA ILE A 571 3.04 14.07 20.77
C ILE A 571 2.46 12.65 20.93
N PRO A 572 1.14 12.44 21.15
CA PRO A 572 0.57 11.09 21.28
C PRO A 572 0.77 10.23 20.03
N SER A 573 0.66 10.84 18.85
CA SER A 573 0.91 10.17 17.57
C SER A 573 2.38 9.74 17.42
N LEU A 574 3.32 10.60 17.80
CA LEU A 574 4.75 10.27 17.82
C LEU A 574 5.05 9.19 18.85
N TRP A 575 4.49 9.30 20.06
CA TRP A 575 4.61 8.28 21.09
C TRP A 575 4.12 6.93 20.57
N TRP A 576 2.93 6.88 19.96
CA TRP A 576 2.39 5.63 19.42
C TRP A 576 3.33 5.02 18.39
N SER A 577 3.82 5.82 17.43
CA SER A 577 4.72 5.32 16.37
C SER A 577 6.06 4.84 16.92
N VAL A 578 6.68 5.60 17.83
CA VAL A 578 7.98 5.23 18.41
C VAL A 578 7.84 4.00 19.32
N SER A 579 6.78 3.94 20.13
CA SER A 579 6.51 2.79 21.00
C SER A 579 6.21 1.54 20.18
N ALA A 580 5.41 1.65 19.12
CA ALA A 580 5.12 0.51 18.24
C ALA A 580 6.36 0.01 17.51
N ILE A 581 7.25 0.91 17.03
CA ILE A 581 8.56 0.53 16.47
C ILE A 581 9.40 -0.23 17.51
N LYS A 582 9.45 0.26 18.74
CA LYS A 582 10.22 -0.38 19.82
C LYS A 582 9.68 -1.78 20.12
N THR A 583 8.37 -1.93 20.36
CA THR A 583 7.75 -3.23 20.61
C THR A 583 7.96 -4.16 19.43
N ARG A 584 7.80 -3.69 18.19
CA ARG A 584 8.02 -4.52 17.00
C ARG A 584 9.48 -4.94 16.83
N SER A 585 10.43 -4.10 17.25
CA SER A 585 11.85 -4.48 17.30
C SER A 585 12.14 -5.52 18.38
N SER A 586 11.45 -5.49 19.53
CA SER A 586 11.60 -6.54 20.55
C SER A 586 10.90 -7.84 20.17
N ASP A 587 9.84 -7.77 19.37
CA ASP A 587 9.12 -8.93 18.85
C ASP A 587 9.88 -9.68 17.74
N ASN A 588 10.96 -9.08 17.21
CA ASN A 588 11.75 -9.69 16.15
C ASN A 588 12.45 -10.95 16.67
N ILE A 589 12.13 -12.10 16.08
CA ILE A 589 12.78 -13.37 16.43
C ILE A 589 14.18 -13.45 15.80
N GLY A 590 14.33 -12.90 14.60
CA GLY A 590 15.59 -12.92 13.86
C GLY A 590 16.66 -11.98 14.44
N SER A 591 17.86 -12.04 13.85
CA SER A 591 18.95 -11.14 14.21
C SER A 591 18.73 -9.71 13.68
N PHE A 592 19.45 -8.72 14.25
CA PHE A 592 19.48 -7.38 13.66
C PHE A 592 20.23 -7.43 12.33
N GLY A 593 19.49 -7.36 11.23
CA GLY A 593 20.02 -7.63 9.90
C GLY A 593 18.93 -7.57 8.82
N LEU A 594 19.30 -7.65 7.56
CA LEU A 594 18.31 -7.63 6.46
C LEU A 594 17.84 -9.02 6.04
N ASN A 595 18.51 -10.07 6.50
CA ASN A 595 18.16 -11.42 6.13
C ASN A 595 16.84 -11.82 6.80
N GLY A 596 15.76 -11.87 6.01
CA GLY A 596 14.44 -12.23 6.53
C GLY A 596 14.30 -13.68 7.01
N LEU A 597 15.34 -14.49 6.78
CA LEU A 597 15.44 -15.90 7.17
C LEU A 597 16.10 -16.15 8.52
N ASP A 598 16.70 -15.14 9.16
CA ASP A 598 17.54 -15.35 10.36
C ASP A 598 16.78 -15.95 11.56
N TYR A 599 15.45 -15.95 11.54
CA TYR A 599 14.62 -16.57 12.57
C TYR A 599 14.44 -18.09 12.38
N LEU A 600 14.85 -18.63 11.23
CA LEU A 600 14.73 -20.06 10.93
C LEU A 600 15.74 -20.89 11.71
N SER A 601 15.36 -22.12 12.05
CA SER A 601 16.27 -23.09 12.65
C SER A 601 17.29 -23.57 11.62
N GLU A 602 18.40 -24.14 12.11
CA GLU A 602 19.42 -24.75 11.25
C GLU A 602 18.80 -25.83 10.35
N ASP A 603 17.90 -26.66 10.89
CA ASP A 603 17.19 -27.70 10.14
C ASP A 603 16.33 -27.15 8.98
N ASP A 604 15.66 -26.01 9.19
CA ASP A 604 14.90 -25.36 8.11
C ASP A 604 15.84 -24.87 6.99
N ILE A 605 16.96 -24.26 7.37
CA ILE A 605 17.95 -23.71 6.42
C ILE A 605 18.57 -24.85 5.62
N GLU A 606 18.94 -25.95 6.27
CA GLU A 606 19.48 -27.14 5.60
C GLU A 606 18.49 -27.72 4.59
N ALA A 607 17.21 -27.84 4.95
CA ALA A 607 16.17 -28.33 4.03
C ALA A 607 15.98 -27.39 2.83
N ILE A 608 15.93 -26.06 3.05
CA ILE A 608 15.83 -25.07 1.98
C ILE A 608 17.04 -25.13 1.05
N GLN A 609 18.26 -25.20 1.60
CA GLN A 609 19.49 -25.29 0.82
C GLN A 609 19.58 -26.61 0.04
N PHE A 610 19.17 -27.72 0.67
CA PHE A 610 19.12 -29.01 0.02
C PHE A 610 18.21 -28.97 -1.22
N ILE A 611 16.98 -28.45 -1.09
CA ILE A 611 16.06 -28.32 -2.22
C ILE A 611 16.66 -27.40 -3.30
N LYS A 612 17.16 -26.22 -2.92
CA LYS A 612 17.75 -25.27 -3.88
C LYS A 612 18.90 -25.88 -4.71
N ASN A 613 19.69 -26.76 -4.11
CA ASN A 613 20.89 -27.34 -4.72
C ASN A 613 20.64 -28.66 -5.46
N ASN A 614 19.58 -29.41 -5.10
CA ASN A 614 19.35 -30.77 -5.60
C ASN A 614 18.10 -30.92 -6.48
N THR A 615 17.30 -29.86 -6.67
CA THR A 615 16.12 -29.88 -7.55
C THR A 615 16.24 -28.87 -8.69
N ASN A 616 15.66 -29.20 -9.84
CA ASN A 616 15.47 -28.22 -10.90
C ASN A 616 14.38 -27.21 -10.51
N LYS A 617 14.37 -26.07 -11.20
CA LYS A 617 13.40 -24.98 -10.98
C LYS A 617 11.95 -25.42 -11.20
N ASN A 618 11.73 -26.35 -12.14
CA ASN A 618 10.40 -26.83 -12.52
C ASN A 618 10.01 -28.12 -11.78
N ASP A 619 10.89 -28.67 -10.94
CA ASP A 619 10.55 -29.84 -10.13
C ASP A 619 9.54 -29.41 -9.05
N ILE A 620 8.55 -30.27 -8.81
CA ILE A 620 7.52 -30.06 -7.81
C ILE A 620 7.94 -30.70 -6.51
N VAL A 621 7.91 -29.89 -5.45
CA VAL A 621 8.18 -30.33 -4.08
C VAL A 621 6.86 -30.28 -3.32
N LEU A 622 6.23 -31.44 -3.14
CA LEU A 622 4.96 -31.57 -2.44
C LEU A 622 5.16 -31.33 -0.94
N GLU A 623 4.72 -30.15 -0.49
CA GLU A 623 4.51 -29.81 0.93
C GLU A 623 3.08 -30.14 1.36
N GLY A 624 2.84 -30.30 2.66
CA GLY A 624 1.48 -30.37 3.19
C GLY A 624 0.72 -29.07 2.94
N VAL A 625 -0.61 -29.17 2.86
CA VAL A 625 -1.48 -28.00 2.64
C VAL A 625 -1.37 -27.06 3.83
N GLY A 626 -1.09 -25.79 3.56
CA GLY A 626 -0.81 -24.81 4.60
C GLY A 626 -2.02 -24.24 5.33
N LYS A 627 -1.73 -23.55 6.43
CA LYS A 627 -2.70 -22.72 7.15
C LYS A 627 -2.29 -21.26 7.06
N SER A 628 -3.24 -20.40 6.71
CA SER A 628 -3.01 -18.95 6.61
C SER A 628 -2.41 -18.35 7.87
N TYR A 629 -1.48 -17.41 7.66
CA TYR A 629 -0.77 -16.68 8.72
C TYR A 629 0.12 -17.57 9.61
N THR A 630 0.53 -18.74 9.11
CA THR A 630 1.46 -19.65 9.80
C THR A 630 2.74 -19.87 8.98
N LYS A 631 3.76 -20.53 9.57
CA LYS A 631 5.01 -20.87 8.89
C LYS A 631 4.86 -21.97 7.80
N SER A 632 3.65 -22.48 7.54
CA SER A 632 3.45 -23.53 6.54
C SER A 632 3.76 -23.06 5.11
N ASN A 633 4.22 -23.98 4.27
CA ASN A 633 4.67 -23.75 2.89
C ASN A 633 5.90 -22.82 2.78
N ILE A 634 6.79 -22.93 3.76
CA ILE A 634 8.02 -22.16 3.77
C ILE A 634 8.99 -22.64 2.69
N LEU A 635 9.06 -23.94 2.40
CA LEU A 635 10.03 -24.46 1.44
C LEU A 635 9.72 -23.94 0.04
N SER A 636 8.46 -24.00 -0.40
CA SER A 636 8.06 -23.41 -1.69
C SER A 636 8.36 -21.91 -1.78
N SER A 637 7.99 -21.16 -0.73
CA SER A 637 8.20 -19.71 -0.66
C SER A 637 9.68 -19.30 -0.81
N TYR A 638 10.60 -20.03 -0.17
CA TYR A 638 12.03 -19.67 -0.12
C TYR A 638 12.90 -20.34 -1.18
N THR A 639 12.51 -21.54 -1.64
CA THR A 639 13.26 -22.25 -2.67
C THR A 639 12.87 -21.80 -4.08
N GLY A 640 11.69 -21.20 -4.25
CA GLY A 640 11.14 -20.89 -5.56
C GLY A 640 10.69 -22.13 -6.34
N ARG A 641 10.52 -23.27 -5.67
CA ARG A 641 9.96 -24.50 -6.25
C ARG A 641 8.49 -24.56 -5.89
N SER A 642 7.65 -24.94 -6.84
CA SER A 642 6.22 -25.03 -6.62
C SER A 642 5.86 -26.24 -5.74
N THR A 643 4.86 -26.05 -4.88
CA THR A 643 4.08 -27.13 -4.29
C THR A 643 2.71 -27.19 -4.96
N LEU A 644 1.95 -28.27 -4.75
CA LEU A 644 0.62 -28.42 -5.35
C LEU A 644 -0.38 -27.41 -4.79
N LEU A 645 -0.46 -27.27 -3.47
CA LEU A 645 -1.41 -26.37 -2.80
C LEU A 645 -0.86 -25.84 -1.48
N GLY A 646 -0.85 -24.52 -1.33
CA GLY A 646 -0.43 -23.81 -0.12
C GLY A 646 -1.62 -23.34 0.73
N TRP A 647 -1.70 -22.03 0.99
CA TRP A 647 -2.73 -21.47 1.88
C TRP A 647 -4.11 -21.40 1.19
N VAL A 648 -4.97 -22.39 1.47
CA VAL A 648 -6.30 -22.55 0.87
C VAL A 648 -7.17 -21.29 0.93
N ASN A 649 -7.27 -20.63 2.09
CA ASN A 649 -8.12 -19.44 2.23
C ASN A 649 -7.72 -18.30 1.28
N HIS A 650 -6.42 -18.13 1.01
CA HIS A 650 -5.96 -17.08 0.10
C HIS A 650 -6.24 -17.48 -1.36
N GLN A 651 -6.06 -18.77 -1.71
CA GLN A 651 -6.42 -19.27 -3.03
C GLN A 651 -7.92 -19.08 -3.31
N LEU A 652 -8.79 -19.37 -2.33
CA LEU A 652 -10.24 -19.14 -2.44
C LEU A 652 -10.63 -17.66 -2.53
N GLN A 653 -9.85 -16.77 -1.92
CA GLN A 653 -10.06 -15.32 -2.04
C GLN A 653 -9.63 -14.76 -3.41
N TRP A 654 -8.61 -15.35 -4.01
CA TRP A 654 -8.03 -14.88 -5.28
C TRP A 654 -8.70 -15.47 -6.50
N ARG A 655 -9.42 -16.59 -6.35
CA ARG A 655 -9.90 -17.41 -7.47
C ARG A 655 -11.38 -17.74 -7.31
N SER A 656 -12.04 -17.92 -8.45
CA SER A 656 -13.45 -18.32 -8.51
C SER A 656 -13.66 -19.84 -8.38
N GLU A 657 -12.62 -20.65 -8.60
CA GLU A 657 -12.70 -22.12 -8.71
C GLU A 657 -12.59 -22.82 -7.36
N THR A 658 -13.65 -22.69 -6.55
CA THR A 658 -13.65 -23.22 -5.19
C THR A 658 -13.63 -24.75 -5.13
N SER A 659 -14.28 -25.44 -6.09
CA SER A 659 -14.39 -26.90 -6.09
C SER A 659 -13.06 -27.60 -6.37
N GLU A 660 -12.24 -27.06 -7.27
CA GLU A 660 -10.94 -27.65 -7.61
C GLU A 660 -9.95 -27.52 -6.45
N ILE A 661 -9.88 -26.34 -5.83
CA ILE A 661 -9.04 -26.09 -4.66
C ILE A 661 -9.41 -27.05 -3.51
N ILE A 662 -10.71 -27.21 -3.23
CA ILE A 662 -11.19 -28.11 -2.17
C ILE A 662 -10.94 -29.58 -2.54
N ALA A 663 -11.14 -29.98 -3.80
CA ALA A 663 -10.85 -31.34 -4.25
C ALA A 663 -9.36 -31.68 -4.12
N LEU A 664 -8.48 -30.74 -4.48
CA LEU A 664 -7.04 -30.89 -4.36
C LEU A 664 -6.59 -30.94 -2.89
N ASP A 665 -7.15 -30.11 -2.00
CA ASP A 665 -6.88 -30.18 -0.56
C ASP A 665 -7.22 -31.57 -0.01
N ASN A 666 -8.42 -32.08 -0.32
CA ASN A 666 -8.85 -33.42 0.09
C ASN A 666 -7.94 -34.54 -0.48
N ALA A 667 -7.52 -34.42 -1.74
CA ALA A 667 -6.66 -35.41 -2.39
C ALA A 667 -5.25 -35.44 -1.79
N ILE A 668 -4.69 -34.27 -1.44
CA ILE A 668 -3.41 -34.17 -0.74
C ILE A 668 -3.54 -34.74 0.68
N GLU A 669 -4.63 -34.43 1.39
CA GLU A 669 -4.90 -35.02 2.70
C GLU A 669 -5.01 -36.55 2.66
N GLU A 670 -5.73 -37.10 1.66
CA GLU A 670 -5.83 -38.54 1.45
C GLU A 670 -4.46 -39.16 1.16
N PHE A 671 -3.64 -38.51 0.33
CA PHE A 671 -2.28 -38.94 0.06
C PHE A 671 -1.42 -39.02 1.33
N TYR A 672 -1.39 -37.97 2.15
CA TYR A 672 -0.56 -37.99 3.37
C TYR A 672 -1.02 -39.03 4.39
N LYS A 673 -2.33 -39.34 4.43
CA LYS A 673 -2.87 -40.41 5.29
C LYS A 673 -2.59 -41.81 4.76
N ASN A 674 -2.54 -42.01 3.45
CA ASN A 674 -2.31 -43.31 2.80
C ASN A 674 -1.32 -43.19 1.63
N PRO A 675 -0.02 -42.92 1.89
CA PRO A 675 0.93 -42.60 0.84
C PRO A 675 1.30 -43.85 0.02
N GLN A 676 1.10 -43.77 -1.30
CA GLN A 676 1.40 -44.83 -2.26
C GLN A 676 2.07 -44.25 -3.51
N THR A 677 3.08 -44.93 -4.06
CA THR A 677 3.77 -44.50 -5.28
C THR A 677 2.85 -44.46 -6.50
N SER A 678 1.77 -45.25 -6.49
CA SER A 678 0.73 -45.26 -7.52
C SER A 678 -0.35 -44.19 -7.34
N ASN A 679 -0.25 -43.30 -6.34
CA ASN A 679 -1.28 -42.29 -6.10
C ASN A 679 -1.44 -41.39 -7.33
N LEU A 680 -2.70 -41.11 -7.69
CA LEU A 680 -3.06 -40.37 -8.89
C LEU A 680 -2.45 -38.97 -8.90
N ILE A 681 -2.42 -38.25 -7.77
CA ILE A 681 -1.93 -36.87 -7.73
C ILE A 681 -0.43 -36.77 -8.04
N LEU A 682 0.36 -37.78 -7.63
CA LEU A 682 1.80 -37.80 -7.90
C LEU A 682 2.07 -37.94 -9.39
N ASN A 683 1.28 -38.77 -10.09
CA ASN A 683 1.45 -39.00 -11.52
C ASN A 683 0.81 -37.88 -12.37
N GLU A 684 -0.36 -37.39 -11.98
CA GLU A 684 -1.09 -36.33 -12.67
C GLU A 684 -0.31 -35.02 -12.68
N TYR A 685 0.17 -34.60 -11.51
CA TYR A 685 0.94 -33.37 -11.38
C TYR A 685 2.43 -33.58 -11.63
N LYS A 686 2.91 -34.82 -11.74
CA LYS A 686 4.33 -35.18 -11.85
C LYS A 686 5.12 -34.68 -10.65
N VAL A 687 4.71 -35.06 -9.45
CA VAL A 687 5.45 -34.72 -8.23
C VAL A 687 6.78 -35.49 -8.21
N GLU A 688 7.91 -34.78 -8.14
CA GLU A 688 9.23 -35.40 -8.02
C GLU A 688 9.66 -35.64 -6.57
N TYR A 689 9.29 -34.74 -5.66
CA TYR A 689 9.71 -34.79 -4.26
C TYR A 689 8.54 -34.63 -3.28
N ILE A 690 8.61 -35.34 -2.16
CA ILE A 690 7.63 -35.28 -1.07
C ILE A 690 8.33 -34.82 0.20
N VAL A 691 7.73 -33.87 0.91
CA VAL A 691 8.20 -33.38 2.21
C VAL A 691 7.38 -33.98 3.33
N LEU A 692 8.05 -34.54 4.33
CA LEU A 692 7.44 -34.94 5.59
C LEU A 692 8.16 -34.21 6.72
N SER A 693 7.58 -33.11 7.20
CA SER A 693 8.12 -32.36 8.34
C SER A 693 7.30 -32.58 9.63
N THR A 694 7.74 -31.96 10.71
CA THR A 694 6.94 -31.86 11.95
C THR A 694 5.56 -31.23 11.72
N TYR A 695 5.41 -30.36 10.71
CA TYR A 695 4.13 -29.77 10.32
C TYR A 695 3.19 -30.83 9.71
N GLU A 696 3.61 -31.57 8.69
CA GLU A 696 2.79 -32.61 8.04
C GLU A 696 2.39 -33.69 9.04
N LYS A 697 3.34 -34.14 9.88
CA LYS A 697 3.05 -35.13 10.94
C LYS A 697 1.93 -34.68 11.87
N LYS A 698 1.95 -33.41 12.28
CA LYS A 698 0.93 -32.83 13.15
C LYS A 698 -0.38 -32.54 12.41
N ARG A 699 -0.33 -32.08 11.17
CA ARG A 699 -1.53 -31.73 10.38
C ARG A 699 -2.37 -32.96 10.05
N TYR A 700 -1.72 -34.07 9.74
CA TYR A 700 -2.37 -35.29 9.25
C TYR A 700 -2.40 -36.44 10.28
N ASP A 701 -2.10 -36.16 11.55
CA ASP A 701 -2.11 -37.11 12.68
C ASP A 701 -1.29 -38.38 12.42
N LEU A 702 -0.06 -38.21 11.92
CA LEU A 702 0.82 -39.32 11.54
C LEU A 702 1.61 -39.84 12.75
N ASN A 703 1.37 -41.09 13.14
CA ASN A 703 2.02 -41.72 14.31
C ASN A 703 3.47 -42.17 14.05
N ASN A 704 3.82 -42.52 12.80
CA ASN A 704 5.16 -42.90 12.38
C ASN A 704 5.37 -42.63 10.88
N ASP A 705 6.59 -42.88 10.40
CA ASP A 705 6.99 -42.60 9.01
C ASP A 705 6.97 -43.87 8.14
N ASP A 706 6.48 -45.01 8.68
CA ASP A 706 6.62 -46.32 8.05
C ASP A 706 5.89 -46.43 6.72
N GLN A 707 4.78 -45.70 6.59
CA GLN A 707 3.99 -45.62 5.37
C GLN A 707 4.76 -44.96 4.19
N PHE A 708 5.80 -44.16 4.45
CA PHE A 708 6.62 -43.52 3.41
C PHE A 708 7.82 -44.38 2.97
N ARG A 709 8.02 -45.58 3.53
CA ARG A 709 9.16 -46.47 3.18
C ARG A 709 9.18 -46.91 1.71
N SER A 710 8.06 -46.80 1.00
CA SER A 710 7.95 -47.08 -0.43
C SER A 710 8.63 -46.01 -1.29
N PHE A 711 8.90 -44.83 -0.75
CA PHE A 711 9.61 -43.74 -1.41
C PHE A 711 11.08 -43.71 -1.00
N LYS A 712 11.94 -43.18 -1.87
CA LYS A 712 13.37 -43.11 -1.61
C LYS A 712 13.70 -41.88 -0.77
N LEU A 713 14.11 -42.08 0.48
CA LEU A 713 14.63 -41.02 1.33
C LEU A 713 15.95 -40.47 0.76
N ILE A 714 16.02 -39.15 0.54
CA ILE A 714 17.20 -38.47 -0.01
C ILE A 714 17.78 -37.39 0.92
N PHE A 715 17.01 -36.94 1.91
CA PHE A 715 17.43 -35.99 2.93
C PHE A 715 16.65 -36.23 4.22
N GLU A 716 17.33 -36.16 5.35
CA GLU A 716 16.76 -36.30 6.69
C GLU A 716 17.55 -35.43 7.66
N ASN A 717 16.82 -34.63 8.44
CA ASN A 717 17.31 -33.97 9.65
C ASN A 717 16.24 -34.04 10.75
N ASP A 718 16.38 -33.30 11.84
CA ASP A 718 15.49 -33.45 12.99
C ASP A 718 14.05 -33.03 12.68
N TYR A 719 13.86 -32.10 11.74
CA TYR A 719 12.54 -31.55 11.39
C TYR A 719 11.97 -32.02 10.06
N TYR A 720 12.79 -32.46 9.11
CA TYR A 720 12.40 -32.73 7.73
C TYR A 720 12.91 -34.09 7.25
N LYS A 721 12.04 -34.80 6.54
CA LYS A 721 12.40 -35.91 5.64
C LYS A 721 11.94 -35.57 4.24
N ILE A 722 12.83 -35.68 3.26
CA ILE A 722 12.50 -35.44 1.85
C ILE A 722 12.70 -36.74 1.09
N PHE A 723 11.66 -37.14 0.36
CA PHE A 723 11.63 -38.37 -0.42
C PHE A 723 11.56 -38.04 -1.91
N LYS A 724 12.24 -38.85 -2.73
CA LYS A 724 12.11 -38.84 -4.19
C LYS A 724 11.04 -39.85 -4.61
N VAL A 725 10.15 -39.44 -5.52
CA VAL A 725 9.03 -40.27 -6.00
C VAL A 725 9.50 -41.34 -6.99
N ASN A 726 10.32 -40.96 -7.97
CA ASN A 726 10.85 -41.85 -9.01
C ASN A 726 12.38 -41.85 -8.99
N ASP A 727 13.01 -43.00 -9.22
CA ASP A 727 14.47 -43.15 -9.20
C ASP A 727 15.21 -42.38 -10.30
#